data_AF-A0A9E3GKP1-F1
#
_entry.id   AF-A0A9E3GKP1-F1
#
_cell.length_a   1.000
_cell.length_b   1.000
_cell.length_c   1.000
_cell.angle_alpha   90.00
_cell.angle_beta   90.00
_cell.angle_gamma   90.00
#
_symmetry.space_group_name_H-M   'P 1'
#
loop_
_entity.id
_entity.type
_entity.pdbx_description
1 polymer ?
#
loop_
_entity_poly.entity_id
_entity_poly.type
_entity_poly.pdbx_seq_one_letter_code
_entity_poly.pdbx_strand_id
1 'polypeptide(L)'
;MSNNTAGTSNTSDGSAGITTGPATATGNHSTTTINQIADVDVSDEDCGGRCLGGVVLINQDADVSNTGDATATTGDNTATGNTSDNDASTSQDNEADGSDDAIASNDGTASNSSDGEASINTGAADATGNRSTTNVNQIANVSMAGSLGGVVLINQSANVSNSGTASADTGGNTAMGNESNNDSNTVQGAVSGAGPPDGDAIATNDGQALNSSDGSADITTGDATATGNHSETNITQSADVDMNGGIALIDQDSDVENSGSASADTGDNEATGNDSENDADSEQDADADADDGDNTVAANFGLAENASDGSAEITTGDAVATGNAATTNIAQTADVEGAHVALIDQDSDVENHGDAEADTGDNEATGNDSDNDADNDQEADADADDADGSSVASNFGEASNDSDGTATIHSGDATAAGNHSTTNVLQEADVDGGSFALIEQDTDVDNEGDADADTGDNEATGNRSDNEADNDQDADSGDGEDNSVAANFGSVTNSSDGTADITTGDATATGNAADDNVAQVVNVNGDDDDFGFVLVEQDVDIDNEGDADADTGDNEATGNRSDNEADNDQEADAGDSDGNTVATNFASTCNCSDGTATIETGDATAVGVDADTNIVQVVNAETGDGSSDDCDRNDRGCNGCDRGCNGCGNGCNGNGFGFALIEQDADVDNDGDADADTGGNNATGNRSDNEADNDQDADAGDSDGNSIVTNDGQTSNNSDGTATIETGDAHAVGVDANTNIGQLASVDLGGDGFVISEQDVDVDNDGDAEADTGDNDATGNRSDNDADNDQDADAEDGDGDTVVTNSATTSNDSDGTATIDTGDAQAVGVEANTNIGQLASADIEGDGFVISEQDVDVDNDGSADAESGDNDAVGNESDNDADNHQEADAEDGDGDTVVSNNADTSNNSDGTASITTDCACAIGVHANTNIGQVANSDIEGDGFVISEQDADVENDGDAEADSGNNDAVGNDSDNDADNDQDADAEDGDGDTVVTNSADTSNDSDGTATIDSGDATAFGVVADTNILQSVSADIEGDDGDWNGCDRKGCDRGWNGCDSGDCGDCDGNGNGFGFVISDQDADVDNDGDADAETGDNDAT
;
A
#
# COMPACT_ATOMS: atom_id res chain seq x y z
N MET A 1 66.09 31.77 -11.89
CA MET A 1 65.05 31.45 -12.91
C MET A 1 65.24 30.04 -13.43
N SER A 2 64.92 29.08 -12.57
CA SER A 2 64.29 27.85 -13.03
C SER A 2 62.78 28.11 -13.00
N ASN A 3 62.05 27.66 -14.01
CA ASN A 3 60.59 27.76 -14.06
C ASN A 3 60.13 26.41 -14.62
N ASN A 4 59.47 25.64 -13.77
CA ASN A 4 58.95 24.32 -14.09
C ASN A 4 57.43 24.45 -14.17
N THR A 5 56.85 23.94 -15.25
CA THR A 5 55.40 23.93 -15.45
C THR A 5 55.02 22.50 -15.80
N ALA A 6 54.22 21.85 -14.96
CA ALA A 6 53.74 20.50 -15.17
C ALA A 6 52.23 20.46 -14.95
N GLY A 7 51.52 19.81 -15.88
CA GLY A 7 50.10 19.54 -15.74
C GLY A 7 49.84 18.06 -16.00
N THR A 8 49.11 17.42 -15.10
CA THR A 8 48.60 16.05 -15.24
C THR A 8 47.09 16.12 -15.22
N SER A 9 46.46 15.60 -16.27
CA SER A 9 45.01 15.49 -16.35
C SER A 9 44.65 14.02 -16.56
N ASN A 10 43.83 13.45 -15.69
CA ASN A 10 43.19 12.17 -15.93
C ASN A 10 41.67 12.38 -16.09
N THR A 11 41.08 11.74 -17.08
CA THR A 11 39.64 11.89 -17.40
C THR A 11 39.10 10.52 -17.75
N SER A 12 38.07 10.05 -17.04
CA SER A 12 37.37 8.79 -17.32
C SER A 12 35.90 9.06 -17.55
N ASP A 13 35.38 8.66 -18.71
CA ASP A 13 33.94 8.77 -18.99
C ASP A 13 33.42 7.36 -19.30
N GLY A 14 32.34 6.96 -18.63
CA GLY A 14 31.68 5.67 -18.79
C GLY A 14 30.20 5.81 -19.11
N SER A 15 29.65 4.88 -19.92
CA SER A 15 28.21 4.83 -20.18
C SER A 15 27.74 3.38 -20.28
N ALA A 16 26.75 2.98 -19.48
CA ALA A 16 26.08 1.69 -19.54
C ALA A 16 24.60 1.88 -19.85
N GLY A 17 24.06 1.05 -20.75
CA GLY A 17 22.67 1.13 -21.17
C GLY A 17 22.09 -0.26 -21.39
N ILE A 18 21.00 -0.58 -20.70
CA ILE A 18 20.24 -1.82 -20.87
C ILE A 18 18.85 -1.48 -21.36
N THR A 19 18.43 -2.07 -22.48
CA THR A 19 17.05 -1.99 -22.93
C THR A 19 16.55 -3.41 -23.16
N THR A 20 15.60 -3.85 -22.35
CA THR A 20 14.91 -5.13 -22.59
C THR A 20 13.68 -4.87 -23.48
N GLY A 21 12.95 -5.91 -23.83
CA GLY A 21 11.74 -5.77 -24.64
C GLY A 21 10.66 -6.65 -24.03
N PRO A 22 9.39 -6.48 -24.43
CA PRO A 22 8.27 -7.03 -23.68
C PRO A 22 8.32 -8.56 -23.59
N ALA A 23 7.93 -9.08 -22.42
CA ALA A 23 7.79 -10.50 -22.13
C ALA A 23 6.31 -10.90 -22.06
N THR A 24 5.96 -12.06 -22.60
CA THR A 24 4.61 -12.62 -22.46
C THR A 24 4.70 -14.12 -22.19
N ALA A 25 4.10 -14.58 -21.10
CA ALA A 25 4.06 -15.97 -20.68
C ALA A 25 2.60 -16.47 -20.53
N THR A 26 2.35 -17.69 -20.97
CA THR A 26 1.06 -18.37 -20.74
C THR A 26 1.36 -19.81 -20.35
N GLY A 27 1.02 -20.20 -19.12
CA GLY A 27 1.38 -21.51 -18.57
C GLY A 27 0.58 -22.63 -19.21
N ASN A 28 -0.74 -22.53 -19.16
CA ASN A 28 -1.67 -23.43 -19.83
C ASN A 28 -2.77 -22.66 -20.58
N HIS A 29 -3.07 -23.07 -21.82
CA HIS A 29 -4.19 -22.56 -22.60
C HIS A 29 -4.98 -23.75 -23.13
N SER A 30 -6.14 -24.03 -22.53
CA SER A 30 -6.88 -25.27 -22.77
C SER A 30 -8.36 -25.05 -23.09
N THR A 31 -8.90 -25.94 -23.92
CA THR A 31 -10.35 -26.05 -24.15
C THR A 31 -10.69 -27.53 -24.07
N THR A 32 -11.40 -27.93 -23.00
CA THR A 32 -11.76 -29.32 -22.73
C THR A 32 -13.27 -29.49 -22.89
N THR A 33 -13.69 -30.49 -23.65
CA THR A 33 -15.12 -30.83 -23.81
C THR A 33 -15.32 -32.33 -23.63
N ILE A 34 -16.07 -32.71 -22.59
CA ILE A 34 -16.49 -34.08 -22.32
C ILE A 34 -17.99 -34.18 -22.60
N ASN A 35 -18.39 -35.13 -23.44
CA ASN A 35 -19.80 -35.37 -23.76
C ASN A 35 -20.10 -36.87 -23.64
N GLN A 36 -20.85 -37.25 -22.60
CA GLN A 36 -21.25 -38.60 -22.29
C GLN A 36 -22.77 -38.73 -22.43
N ILE A 37 -23.25 -39.46 -23.43
CA ILE A 37 -24.69 -39.69 -23.65
C ILE A 37 -25.00 -41.18 -23.52
N ALA A 38 -25.89 -41.52 -22.60
CA ALA A 38 -26.48 -42.84 -22.43
C ALA A 38 -27.96 -42.79 -22.82
N ASP A 39 -28.37 -43.61 -23.78
CA ASP A 39 -29.77 -43.74 -24.22
C ASP A 39 -30.14 -45.22 -24.13
N VAL A 40 -31.00 -45.56 -23.17
CA VAL A 40 -31.34 -46.93 -22.80
C VAL A 40 -32.85 -47.16 -22.89
N ASP A 41 -33.27 -47.70 -24.02
CA ASP A 41 -34.65 -48.18 -24.22
C ASP A 41 -34.76 -49.69 -23.91
N VAL A 42 -35.48 -50.04 -22.84
CA VAL A 42 -35.78 -51.43 -22.43
C VAL A 42 -37.22 -51.82 -22.78
N SER A 43 -37.90 -51.04 -23.63
CA SER A 43 -39.25 -51.37 -24.09
C SER A 43 -39.23 -52.50 -25.13
N ASP A 44 -39.58 -53.73 -24.70
CA ASP A 44 -39.87 -54.81 -25.66
C ASP A 44 -41.34 -54.73 -26.07
N GLU A 45 -41.63 -54.01 -27.17
CA GLU A 45 -42.96 -53.93 -27.77
C GLU A 45 -43.60 -55.33 -28.01
N ASP A 46 -42.80 -56.40 -28.11
CA ASP A 46 -43.24 -57.77 -28.40
C ASP A 46 -43.57 -58.62 -27.14
N CYS A 47 -43.37 -58.11 -25.91
CA CYS A 47 -43.56 -58.87 -24.66
C CYS A 47 -45.03 -59.12 -24.27
N GLY A 48 -46.00 -58.44 -24.88
CA GLY A 48 -47.43 -58.61 -24.59
C GLY A 48 -47.81 -58.42 -23.11
N GLY A 49 -47.14 -57.49 -22.42
CA GLY A 49 -47.41 -57.15 -21.01
C GLY A 49 -46.88 -58.16 -19.98
N ARG A 50 -45.76 -58.85 -20.28
CA ARG A 50 -45.17 -59.85 -19.36
C ARG A 50 -43.65 -59.75 -19.18
N CYS A 51 -43.03 -58.67 -19.64
CA CYS A 51 -41.63 -58.43 -19.29
C CYS A 51 -41.55 -58.27 -17.75
N LEU A 52 -40.67 -59.06 -17.14
CA LEU A 52 -40.24 -58.84 -15.75
C LEU A 52 -39.32 -57.62 -15.82
N GLY A 53 -39.47 -56.63 -14.93
CA GLY A 53 -38.70 -55.38 -14.91
C GLY A 53 -37.21 -55.51 -15.23
N GLY A 54 -36.65 -54.48 -15.87
CA GLY A 54 -35.21 -54.31 -16.09
C GLY A 54 -34.50 -53.70 -14.89
N VAL A 55 -33.18 -53.86 -14.83
CA VAL A 55 -32.30 -53.05 -13.98
C VAL A 55 -31.36 -52.31 -14.93
N VAL A 56 -31.41 -50.98 -14.92
CA VAL A 56 -30.54 -50.09 -15.69
C VAL A 56 -29.60 -49.41 -14.70
N LEU A 57 -28.30 -49.47 -14.99
CA LEU A 57 -27.25 -48.81 -14.21
C LEU A 57 -26.48 -47.93 -15.20
N ILE A 58 -26.56 -46.62 -15.04
CA ILE A 58 -25.78 -45.63 -15.78
C ILE A 58 -24.88 -44.95 -14.74
N ASN A 59 -23.57 -44.98 -15.00
CA ASN A 59 -22.58 -44.26 -14.21
C ASN A 59 -21.71 -43.50 -15.22
N GLN A 60 -21.71 -42.18 -15.10
CA GLN A 60 -20.98 -41.23 -15.93
C GLN A 60 -20.10 -40.41 -14.99
N ASP A 61 -18.81 -40.38 -15.27
CA ASP A 61 -17.77 -39.80 -14.41
C ASP A 61 -16.85 -38.99 -15.34
N ALA A 62 -16.66 -37.72 -15.02
CA ALA A 62 -15.84 -36.78 -15.77
C ALA A 62 -14.91 -36.01 -14.82
N ASP A 63 -13.62 -36.26 -14.95
CA ASP A 63 -12.55 -35.56 -14.22
C ASP A 63 -11.75 -34.72 -15.22
N VAL A 64 -11.72 -33.40 -15.00
CA VAL A 64 -10.95 -32.43 -15.79
C VAL A 64 -10.07 -31.61 -14.87
N SER A 65 -8.75 -31.76 -15.01
CA SER A 65 -7.76 -30.92 -14.33
C SER A 65 -6.95 -30.10 -15.33
N ASN A 66 -6.96 -28.78 -15.19
CA ASN A 66 -6.18 -27.83 -15.98
C ASN A 66 -5.28 -27.00 -15.05
N THR A 67 -3.98 -27.29 -15.05
CA THR A 67 -2.99 -26.54 -14.25
C THR A 67 -2.02 -25.78 -15.15
N GLY A 68 -1.69 -24.53 -14.80
CA GLY A 68 -0.70 -23.72 -15.52
C GLY A 68 0.18 -22.88 -14.60
N ASP A 69 1.39 -22.55 -15.07
CA ASP A 69 2.40 -21.76 -14.36
C ASP A 69 3.11 -20.87 -15.41
N ALA A 70 3.11 -19.56 -15.19
CA ALA A 70 3.66 -18.56 -16.11
C ALA A 70 4.54 -17.53 -15.39
N THR A 71 5.74 -17.30 -15.92
CA THR A 71 6.64 -16.23 -15.47
C THR A 71 7.07 -15.37 -16.66
N ALA A 72 6.86 -14.06 -16.59
CA ALA A 72 7.32 -13.08 -17.57
C ALA A 72 8.21 -12.05 -16.86
N THR A 73 9.52 -12.12 -17.05
CA THR A 73 10.47 -11.17 -16.41
C THR A 73 11.19 -10.34 -17.46
N THR A 74 11.23 -9.03 -17.25
CA THR A 74 12.08 -8.08 -17.99
C THR A 74 12.97 -7.19 -17.11
N GLY A 75 12.77 -7.26 -15.78
CA GLY A 75 13.54 -6.65 -14.70
C GLY A 75 14.91 -7.32 -14.42
N ASP A 76 15.41 -7.19 -13.20
CA ASP A 76 16.69 -7.75 -12.70
C ASP A 76 17.94 -7.28 -13.48
N ASN A 77 17.97 -6.02 -13.93
CA ASN A 77 19.08 -5.51 -14.73
C ASN A 77 20.07 -4.70 -13.88
N THR A 78 21.37 -4.88 -14.10
CA THR A 78 22.43 -4.07 -13.45
C THR A 78 23.22 -3.28 -14.49
N ALA A 79 23.26 -1.96 -14.38
CA ALA A 79 24.03 -1.07 -15.25
C ALA A 79 24.94 -0.14 -14.42
N THR A 80 26.26 -0.23 -14.64
CA THR A 80 27.26 0.67 -14.03
C THR A 80 27.90 1.51 -15.13
N GLY A 81 27.72 2.82 -15.10
CA GLY A 81 28.17 3.73 -16.14
C GLY A 81 29.69 3.81 -16.20
N ASN A 82 30.33 4.19 -15.11
CA ASN A 82 31.79 4.27 -14.96
C ASN A 82 32.25 3.68 -13.62
N THR A 83 33.34 2.90 -13.64
CA THR A 83 34.04 2.46 -12.41
C THR A 83 35.52 2.77 -12.60
N SER A 84 35.99 3.92 -12.11
CA SER A 84 37.37 4.38 -12.38
C SER A 84 38.13 4.81 -11.15
N ASP A 85 39.31 4.18 -10.95
CA ASP A 85 40.37 4.70 -10.07
C ASP A 85 41.22 5.70 -10.89
N ASN A 86 41.07 6.99 -10.64
CA ASN A 86 41.87 8.01 -11.30
C ASN A 86 42.83 8.66 -10.30
N ASP A 87 44.14 8.65 -10.59
CA ASP A 87 45.20 9.32 -9.79
C ASP A 87 45.92 10.32 -10.71
N ALA A 88 45.94 11.60 -10.31
CA ALA A 88 46.43 12.72 -11.09
C ALA A 88 47.63 13.46 -10.49
N SER A 89 48.57 12.81 -9.80
CA SER A 89 49.67 13.51 -9.11
C SER A 89 50.64 14.41 -9.95
N THR A 90 50.91 15.65 -9.48
CA THR A 90 52.07 16.46 -9.91
C THR A 90 53.09 16.66 -8.77
N SER A 91 54.38 16.55 -9.09
CA SER A 91 55.46 16.82 -8.12
C SER A 91 56.57 17.64 -8.77
N GLN A 92 56.90 18.81 -8.19
CA GLN A 92 57.89 19.74 -8.73
C GLN A 92 58.89 20.20 -7.66
N ASP A 93 60.10 19.63 -7.69
CA ASP A 93 61.26 20.15 -6.95
C ASP A 93 62.08 21.09 -7.86
N ASN A 94 62.15 22.39 -7.52
CA ASN A 94 63.05 23.35 -8.16
C ASN A 94 64.06 23.91 -7.17
N GLU A 95 65.31 23.48 -7.33
CA GLU A 95 66.45 24.02 -6.59
C GLU A 95 67.22 25.02 -7.49
N ALA A 96 67.26 26.30 -7.11
CA ALA A 96 67.83 27.38 -7.92
C ALA A 96 69.23 27.85 -7.50
N ASP A 97 70.26 26.99 -7.58
CA ASP A 97 71.66 27.37 -7.26
C ASP A 97 72.27 28.38 -8.26
N GLY A 98 72.13 29.69 -7.98
CA GLY A 98 72.56 30.81 -8.83
C GLY A 98 73.57 31.73 -8.15
N SER A 99 74.45 32.39 -8.92
CA SER A 99 75.57 33.17 -8.37
C SER A 99 75.39 34.69 -8.40
N ASP A 100 74.17 35.23 -8.40
CA ASP A 100 73.90 36.69 -8.26
C ASP A 100 72.40 36.96 -7.99
N ASP A 101 71.43 36.21 -8.55
CA ASP A 101 69.99 36.28 -8.21
C ASP A 101 69.41 34.85 -8.35
N ALA A 102 68.73 34.33 -7.32
CA ALA A 102 68.08 33.03 -7.33
C ALA A 102 66.56 33.21 -7.41
N ILE A 103 65.94 32.52 -8.37
CA ILE A 103 64.46 32.52 -8.52
C ILE A 103 64.09 31.08 -8.84
N ALA A 104 63.48 30.41 -7.86
CA ALA A 104 62.79 29.14 -7.99
C ALA A 104 61.30 29.44 -8.15
N SER A 105 60.68 28.91 -9.20
CA SER A 105 59.26 29.11 -9.47
C SER A 105 58.68 27.81 -10.01
N ASN A 106 57.69 27.28 -9.30
CA ASN A 106 56.88 26.14 -9.69
C ASN A 106 55.47 26.63 -10.06
N ASP A 107 54.86 25.92 -11.00
CA ASP A 107 53.51 26.18 -11.55
C ASP A 107 52.96 24.80 -11.94
N GLY A 108 52.00 24.28 -11.17
CA GLY A 108 51.56 22.89 -11.22
C GLY A 108 50.05 22.78 -11.15
N THR A 109 49.47 21.95 -12.02
CA THR A 109 48.04 21.65 -12.00
C THR A 109 47.85 20.14 -12.08
N ALA A 110 47.33 19.52 -11.02
CA ALA A 110 46.73 18.20 -11.04
C ALA A 110 45.23 18.39 -11.29
N SER A 111 44.67 17.70 -12.29
CA SER A 111 43.23 17.72 -12.51
C SER A 111 42.70 16.33 -12.77
N ASN A 112 41.66 15.94 -12.05
CA ASN A 112 40.97 14.69 -12.24
C ASN A 112 39.49 14.94 -12.57
N SER A 113 38.93 14.15 -13.47
CA SER A 113 37.50 14.21 -13.74
C SER A 113 36.95 12.84 -14.13
N SER A 114 35.82 12.48 -13.53
CA SER A 114 35.13 11.21 -13.78
C SER A 114 33.66 11.45 -14.03
N ASP A 115 33.17 11.04 -15.20
CA ASP A 115 31.74 11.13 -15.53
C ASP A 115 31.16 9.73 -15.75
N GLY A 116 29.92 9.50 -15.34
CA GLY A 116 29.23 8.22 -15.54
C GLY A 116 27.73 8.34 -15.83
N GLU A 117 27.26 7.63 -16.86
CA GLU A 117 25.82 7.54 -17.19
C GLU A 117 25.36 6.06 -17.19
N ALA A 118 24.40 5.71 -16.36
CA ALA A 118 23.73 4.41 -16.34
C ALA A 118 22.25 4.56 -16.67
N SER A 119 21.77 3.82 -17.66
CA SER A 119 20.34 3.83 -18.01
C SER A 119 19.79 2.41 -18.19
N ILE A 120 18.66 2.13 -17.55
CA ILE A 120 17.89 0.88 -17.69
C ILE A 120 16.50 1.23 -18.19
N ASN A 121 16.07 0.53 -19.24
CA ASN A 121 14.74 0.67 -19.82
C ASN A 121 14.17 -0.74 -20.02
N THR A 122 13.28 -1.18 -19.14
CA THR A 122 12.63 -2.47 -19.32
C THR A 122 11.40 -2.32 -20.21
N GLY A 123 10.63 -3.38 -20.43
CA GLY A 123 9.41 -3.24 -21.20
C GLY A 123 8.40 -4.29 -20.80
N ALA A 124 7.12 -3.96 -20.89
CA ALA A 124 6.04 -4.69 -20.22
C ALA A 124 6.15 -6.24 -20.12
N ALA A 125 5.76 -6.75 -18.96
CA ALA A 125 5.63 -8.17 -18.65
C ALA A 125 4.15 -8.58 -18.52
N ASP A 126 3.73 -9.63 -19.25
CA ASP A 126 2.36 -10.18 -19.22
C ASP A 126 2.42 -11.69 -18.93
N ALA A 127 1.89 -12.13 -17.78
CA ALA A 127 1.86 -13.52 -17.37
C ALA A 127 0.43 -14.02 -17.11
N THR A 128 0.03 -15.10 -17.77
CA THR A 128 -1.23 -15.82 -17.46
C THR A 128 -0.92 -17.26 -17.04
N GLY A 129 -1.15 -17.62 -15.79
CA GLY A 129 -0.85 -18.95 -15.25
C GLY A 129 -1.66 -20.03 -15.97
N ASN A 130 -2.98 -20.00 -15.81
CA ASN A 130 -3.90 -20.91 -16.50
C ASN A 130 -5.03 -20.16 -17.21
N ARG A 131 -5.26 -20.49 -18.48
CA ARG A 131 -6.38 -20.03 -19.29
C ARG A 131 -7.19 -21.22 -19.79
N SER A 132 -8.37 -21.47 -19.22
CA SER A 132 -9.13 -22.69 -19.54
C SER A 132 -10.60 -22.41 -19.93
N THR A 133 -11.13 -23.30 -20.78
CA THR A 133 -12.57 -23.39 -21.03
C THR A 133 -12.97 -24.86 -20.93
N THR A 134 -13.74 -25.23 -19.90
CA THR A 134 -14.15 -26.61 -19.63
C THR A 134 -15.65 -26.78 -19.84
N ASN A 135 -16.05 -27.78 -20.61
CA ASN A 135 -17.44 -28.12 -20.89
C ASN A 135 -17.68 -29.60 -20.59
N VAL A 136 -18.47 -29.93 -19.57
CA VAL A 136 -18.88 -31.29 -19.23
C VAL A 136 -20.37 -31.44 -19.49
N ASN A 137 -20.75 -32.41 -20.32
CA ASN A 137 -22.14 -32.70 -20.64
C ASN A 137 -22.42 -34.21 -20.47
N GLN A 138 -23.24 -34.55 -19.48
CA GLN A 138 -23.62 -35.91 -19.13
C GLN A 138 -25.14 -36.05 -19.26
N ILE A 139 -25.60 -36.86 -20.22
CA ILE A 139 -27.03 -37.09 -20.49
C ILE A 139 -27.35 -38.57 -20.35
N ALA A 140 -28.38 -38.88 -19.58
CA ALA A 140 -28.89 -40.22 -19.35
C ALA A 140 -30.39 -40.29 -19.62
N ASN A 141 -30.80 -40.84 -20.77
CA ASN A 141 -32.21 -41.06 -21.11
C ASN A 141 -32.55 -42.56 -20.95
N VAL A 142 -33.58 -42.88 -20.17
CA VAL A 142 -33.98 -44.26 -19.88
C VAL A 142 -35.49 -44.42 -20.07
N SER A 143 -35.90 -45.31 -20.98
CA SER A 143 -37.31 -45.70 -21.15
C SER A 143 -37.52 -47.18 -20.79
N MET A 144 -38.43 -47.46 -19.84
CA MET A 144 -38.71 -48.80 -19.36
C MET A 144 -40.21 -49.15 -19.31
N ALA A 145 -40.62 -49.99 -20.26
CA ALA A 145 -41.97 -50.58 -20.27
C ALA A 145 -42.02 -51.96 -19.59
N GLY A 146 -42.60 -52.06 -18.39
CA GLY A 146 -42.79 -53.34 -17.70
C GLY A 146 -43.79 -53.30 -16.54
N SER A 147 -44.79 -54.20 -16.54
CA SER A 147 -45.90 -54.20 -15.57
C SER A 147 -45.53 -54.59 -14.11
N LEU A 148 -44.25 -54.74 -13.79
CA LEU A 148 -43.76 -55.06 -12.45
C LEU A 148 -42.81 -53.96 -11.93
N GLY A 149 -42.71 -52.86 -12.68
CA GLY A 149 -41.71 -51.81 -12.52
C GLY A 149 -40.28 -52.24 -12.84
N GLY A 150 -39.42 -51.28 -13.12
CA GLY A 150 -37.97 -51.47 -13.24
C GLY A 150 -37.20 -50.81 -12.10
N VAL A 151 -35.88 -50.95 -12.11
CA VAL A 151 -34.98 -50.21 -11.22
C VAL A 151 -33.97 -49.48 -12.10
N VAL A 152 -33.94 -48.15 -12.01
CA VAL A 152 -32.97 -47.28 -12.69
C VAL A 152 -32.07 -46.67 -11.62
N LEU A 153 -30.76 -46.81 -11.81
CA LEU A 153 -29.76 -46.05 -11.07
C LEU A 153 -28.99 -45.24 -12.11
N ILE A 154 -29.05 -43.91 -11.99
CA ILE A 154 -28.22 -42.97 -12.72
C ILE A 154 -27.34 -42.31 -11.67
N ASN A 155 -26.03 -42.36 -11.85
CA ASN A 155 -25.06 -41.61 -11.07
C ASN A 155 -24.18 -40.85 -12.08
N GLN A 156 -24.14 -39.52 -11.95
CA GLN A 156 -23.46 -38.57 -12.82
C GLN A 156 -22.56 -37.72 -11.93
N SER A 157 -21.24 -37.83 -12.06
CA SER A 157 -20.29 -37.06 -11.26
C SER A 157 -19.33 -36.31 -12.19
N ALA A 158 -19.07 -35.04 -11.90
CA ALA A 158 -18.26 -34.15 -12.72
C ALA A 158 -17.35 -33.24 -11.87
N ASN A 159 -16.08 -33.61 -11.76
CA ASN A 159 -15.07 -32.85 -11.02
C ASN A 159 -14.22 -32.03 -12.00
N VAL A 160 -14.16 -30.71 -11.81
CA VAL A 160 -13.35 -29.79 -12.62
C VAL A 160 -12.44 -28.98 -11.71
N SER A 161 -11.13 -29.10 -11.88
CA SER A 161 -10.16 -28.29 -11.14
C SER A 161 -9.32 -27.47 -12.12
N ASN A 162 -9.42 -26.15 -12.05
CA ASN A 162 -8.63 -25.19 -12.83
C ASN A 162 -7.72 -24.41 -11.87
N SER A 163 -6.41 -24.59 -12.01
CA SER A 163 -5.44 -23.91 -11.13
C SER A 163 -4.36 -23.19 -11.93
N GLY A 164 -3.97 -21.98 -11.53
CA GLY A 164 -2.91 -21.26 -12.21
C GLY A 164 -2.08 -20.33 -11.33
N THR A 165 -0.78 -20.27 -11.57
CA THR A 165 0.13 -19.30 -10.93
C THR A 165 0.77 -18.40 -11.99
N ALA A 166 0.77 -17.09 -11.77
CA ALA A 166 1.37 -16.11 -12.67
C ALA A 166 2.32 -15.16 -11.92
N SER A 167 3.47 -14.85 -12.52
CA SER A 167 4.39 -13.81 -12.05
C SER A 167 4.83 -12.95 -13.25
N ALA A 168 4.61 -11.64 -13.17
CA ALA A 168 5.03 -10.65 -14.16
C ALA A 168 5.92 -9.61 -13.47
N ASP A 169 7.16 -9.49 -13.90
CA ASP A 169 8.17 -8.68 -13.20
C ASP A 169 8.91 -7.81 -14.22
N THR A 170 8.97 -6.51 -13.93
CA THR A 170 9.80 -5.54 -14.64
C THR A 170 10.73 -4.72 -13.73
N GLY A 171 10.57 -4.86 -12.41
CA GLY A 171 11.32 -4.20 -11.33
C GLY A 171 12.70 -4.79 -11.04
N GLY A 172 13.22 -4.59 -9.83
CA GLY A 172 14.49 -5.19 -9.39
C GLY A 172 15.74 -4.70 -10.14
N ASN A 173 15.73 -3.46 -10.64
CA ASN A 173 16.82 -2.93 -11.46
C ASN A 173 17.81 -2.08 -10.65
N THR A 174 19.11 -2.23 -10.89
CA THR A 174 20.17 -1.41 -10.26
C THR A 174 20.91 -0.58 -11.31
N ALA A 175 20.85 0.75 -11.22
CA ALA A 175 21.58 1.67 -12.08
C ALA A 175 22.53 2.56 -11.26
N MET A 176 23.82 2.52 -11.57
CA MET A 176 24.84 3.32 -10.90
C MET A 176 25.58 4.16 -11.94
N GLY A 177 25.36 5.47 -11.93
CA GLY A 177 25.90 6.38 -12.94
C GLY A 177 27.42 6.38 -12.93
N ASN A 178 28.03 6.82 -11.83
CA ASN A 178 29.47 6.90 -11.65
C ASN A 178 29.90 6.33 -10.30
N GLU A 179 30.83 5.36 -10.29
CA GLU A 179 31.46 4.76 -9.10
C GLU A 179 32.96 5.06 -9.17
N SER A 180 33.45 6.18 -8.64
CA SER A 180 34.85 6.59 -8.87
C SER A 180 35.60 7.03 -7.64
N ASN A 181 36.87 6.60 -7.54
CA ASN A 181 37.83 7.14 -6.58
C ASN A 181 38.80 8.01 -7.37
N ASN A 182 38.74 9.31 -7.11
CA ASN A 182 39.55 10.30 -7.79
C ASN A 182 40.49 10.96 -6.78
N ASP A 183 41.80 10.88 -7.02
CA ASP A 183 42.87 11.48 -6.19
C ASP A 183 43.64 12.49 -7.06
N SER A 184 43.73 13.74 -6.61
CA SER A 184 44.37 14.85 -7.33
C SER A 184 45.47 15.57 -6.52
N ASN A 185 46.55 14.88 -6.19
CA ASN A 185 47.62 15.51 -5.39
C ASN A 185 48.61 16.45 -6.15
N THR A 186 48.93 17.62 -5.57
CA THR A 186 49.90 18.61 -6.08
C THR A 186 51.01 18.92 -5.05
N VAL A 187 52.23 18.39 -5.21
CA VAL A 187 53.38 18.69 -4.32
C VAL A 187 54.39 19.63 -4.98
N GLN A 188 54.66 20.80 -4.40
CA GLN A 188 55.65 21.76 -4.92
C GLN A 188 56.70 22.17 -3.88
N GLY A 189 57.97 21.99 -4.22
CA GLY A 189 59.12 22.43 -3.41
C GLY A 189 59.97 23.43 -4.18
N ALA A 190 59.82 24.73 -3.91
CA ALA A 190 60.66 25.77 -4.50
C ALA A 190 61.73 26.19 -3.49
N VAL A 191 62.97 25.76 -3.71
CA VAL A 191 64.10 26.10 -2.83
C VAL A 191 65.06 27.04 -3.54
N SER A 192 65.23 28.25 -2.99
CA SER A 192 66.13 29.28 -3.51
C SER A 192 67.43 29.36 -2.68
N GLY A 193 68.35 28.40 -2.86
CA GLY A 193 69.54 28.31 -1.99
C GLY A 193 70.55 29.47 -2.05
N ALA A 194 71.27 29.64 -0.93
CA ALA A 194 72.24 30.69 -0.63
C ALA A 194 73.17 31.11 -1.80
N GLY A 195 72.95 32.33 -2.28
CA GLY A 195 73.79 33.02 -3.26
C GLY A 195 75.13 33.52 -2.69
N PRO A 196 76.05 34.04 -3.53
CA PRO A 196 77.14 34.87 -3.03
C PRO A 196 76.58 36.17 -2.44
N PRO A 197 77.24 36.77 -1.42
CA PRO A 197 76.75 37.97 -0.74
C PRO A 197 76.49 39.08 -1.76
N ASP A 198 75.26 39.62 -1.80
CA ASP A 198 74.68 40.64 -2.70
C ASP A 198 73.60 40.13 -3.72
N GLY A 199 72.91 39.00 -3.52
CA GLY A 199 71.86 38.49 -4.43
C GLY A 199 70.49 38.16 -3.83
N ASP A 200 69.40 38.62 -4.46
CA ASP A 200 68.02 38.37 -4.03
C ASP A 200 67.63 36.87 -4.18
N ALA A 201 66.86 36.33 -3.22
CA ALA A 201 66.28 34.98 -3.23
C ALA A 201 64.75 35.06 -3.32
N ILE A 202 64.17 34.35 -4.29
CA ILE A 202 62.72 34.30 -4.48
C ILE A 202 62.33 32.83 -4.72
N ALA A 203 61.53 32.28 -3.82
CA ALA A 203 60.82 31.01 -3.98
C ALA A 203 59.33 31.31 -4.20
N THR A 204 58.74 30.77 -5.27
CA THR A 204 57.30 30.88 -5.51
C THR A 204 56.72 29.54 -5.95
N ASN A 205 55.68 29.07 -5.27
CA ASN A 205 54.84 27.97 -5.74
C ASN A 205 53.47 28.50 -6.19
N ASP A 206 52.88 27.82 -7.17
CA ASP A 206 51.54 28.07 -7.70
C ASP A 206 50.97 26.70 -8.10
N GLY A 207 50.15 26.13 -7.23
CA GLY A 207 49.63 24.76 -7.30
C GLY A 207 48.12 24.74 -7.31
N GLN A 208 47.55 23.85 -8.12
CA GLN A 208 46.12 23.65 -8.24
C GLN A 208 45.82 22.15 -8.31
N ALA A 209 45.07 21.65 -7.33
CA ALA A 209 44.44 20.33 -7.32
C ALA A 209 42.95 20.52 -7.63
N LEU A 210 42.48 19.94 -8.73
CA LEU A 210 41.07 20.05 -9.15
C LEU A 210 40.52 18.66 -9.37
N ASN A 211 39.42 18.31 -8.71
CA ASN A 211 38.80 17.02 -8.87
C ASN A 211 37.28 17.18 -8.99
N SER A 212 36.70 16.59 -10.04
CA SER A 212 35.28 16.74 -10.34
C SER A 212 34.68 15.41 -10.76
N SER A 213 33.56 15.03 -10.15
CA SER A 213 32.92 13.74 -10.35
C SER A 213 31.43 13.94 -10.60
N ASP A 214 30.96 13.57 -11.79
CA ASP A 214 29.55 13.72 -12.17
C ASP A 214 28.92 12.35 -12.47
N GLY A 215 27.69 12.13 -12.02
CA GLY A 215 26.99 10.86 -12.23
C GLY A 215 25.49 11.01 -12.54
N SER A 216 24.99 10.17 -13.44
CA SER A 216 23.54 10.08 -13.72
C SER A 216 23.07 8.63 -13.86
N ALA A 217 22.03 8.27 -13.10
CA ALA A 217 21.32 7.01 -13.17
C ALA A 217 19.84 7.24 -13.54
N ASP A 218 19.35 6.46 -14.52
CA ASP A 218 17.97 6.52 -15.01
C ASP A 218 17.41 5.09 -15.13
N ILE A 219 16.32 4.80 -14.41
CA ILE A 219 15.56 3.56 -14.53
C ILE A 219 14.15 3.89 -14.99
N THR A 220 13.76 3.34 -16.14
CA THR A 220 12.37 3.31 -16.59
C THR A 220 11.92 1.86 -16.72
N THR A 221 10.95 1.44 -15.91
CA THR A 221 10.33 0.11 -16.07
C THR A 221 9.12 0.19 -17.00
N GLY A 222 8.41 -0.92 -17.23
CA GLY A 222 7.19 -0.89 -18.03
C GLY A 222 6.16 -1.82 -17.40
N ASP A 223 4.90 -1.71 -17.79
CA ASP A 223 3.79 -2.31 -17.05
C ASP A 223 3.96 -3.82 -16.78
N ALA A 224 3.62 -4.26 -15.57
CA ALA A 224 3.51 -5.66 -15.18
C ALA A 224 2.03 -6.08 -15.09
N THR A 225 1.67 -7.21 -15.70
CA THR A 225 0.31 -7.76 -15.63
C THR A 225 0.34 -9.26 -15.38
N ALA A 226 -0.20 -9.71 -14.26
CA ALA A 226 -0.30 -11.11 -13.88
C ALA A 226 -1.76 -11.56 -13.70
N THR A 227 -2.10 -12.73 -14.25
CA THR A 227 -3.38 -13.39 -14.01
C THR A 227 -3.15 -14.85 -13.66
N GLY A 228 -3.40 -15.23 -12.41
CA GLY A 228 -3.15 -16.58 -11.89
C GLY A 228 -3.97 -17.60 -12.66
N ASN A 229 -5.30 -17.53 -12.52
CA ASN A 229 -6.25 -18.37 -13.23
C ASN A 229 -7.33 -17.56 -13.95
N HIS A 230 -7.59 -17.89 -15.22
CA HIS A 230 -8.67 -17.33 -16.02
C HIS A 230 -9.48 -18.47 -16.65
N SER A 231 -10.67 -18.76 -16.09
CA SER A 231 -11.39 -19.99 -16.41
C SER A 231 -12.88 -19.81 -16.71
N GLU A 232 -13.40 -20.62 -17.64
CA GLU A 232 -14.83 -20.71 -17.95
C GLU A 232 -15.27 -22.18 -17.88
N THR A 233 -16.01 -22.56 -16.83
CA THR A 233 -16.47 -23.93 -16.57
C THR A 233 -17.99 -24.03 -16.78
N ASN A 234 -18.41 -25.00 -17.60
CA ASN A 234 -19.81 -25.29 -17.89
C ASN A 234 -20.08 -26.79 -17.65
N ILE A 235 -20.91 -27.13 -16.66
CA ILE A 235 -21.35 -28.49 -16.36
C ILE A 235 -22.84 -28.62 -16.64
N THR A 236 -23.23 -29.66 -17.38
CA THR A 236 -24.64 -30.00 -17.62
C THR A 236 -24.84 -31.49 -17.37
N GLN A 237 -25.62 -31.83 -16.36
CA GLN A 237 -26.03 -33.19 -16.04
C GLN A 237 -27.54 -33.30 -16.22
N SER A 238 -27.99 -34.24 -17.05
CA SER A 238 -29.40 -34.42 -17.37
C SER A 238 -29.77 -35.89 -17.30
N ALA A 239 -30.79 -36.22 -16.52
CA ALA A 239 -31.36 -37.53 -16.37
C ALA A 239 -32.86 -37.48 -16.72
N ASP A 240 -33.29 -38.29 -17.68
CA ASP A 240 -34.69 -38.41 -18.14
C ASP A 240 -35.09 -39.89 -18.01
N VAL A 241 -36.07 -40.19 -17.17
CA VAL A 241 -36.49 -41.54 -16.82
C VAL A 241 -38.00 -41.72 -16.99
N ASP A 242 -38.42 -42.26 -18.14
CA ASP A 242 -39.78 -42.75 -18.38
C ASP A 242 -39.92 -44.22 -17.95
N MET A 243 -40.73 -44.49 -16.92
CA MET A 243 -41.09 -45.85 -16.53
C MET A 243 -42.57 -46.03 -16.19
N ASN A 244 -43.07 -47.26 -16.32
CA ASN A 244 -44.43 -47.63 -15.91
C ASN A 244 -44.40 -48.39 -14.57
N GLY A 245 -44.09 -47.66 -13.50
CA GLY A 245 -43.82 -48.11 -12.14
C GLY A 245 -42.35 -48.50 -11.92
N GLY A 246 -41.92 -48.57 -10.66
CA GLY A 246 -40.54 -48.98 -10.32
C GLY A 246 -39.86 -48.10 -9.28
N ILE A 247 -38.54 -48.10 -9.30
CA ILE A 247 -37.67 -47.24 -8.49
C ILE A 247 -36.71 -46.53 -9.44
N ALA A 248 -36.69 -45.20 -9.41
CA ALA A 248 -35.64 -44.35 -9.98
C ALA A 248 -34.77 -43.84 -8.83
N LEU A 249 -33.46 -44.00 -8.98
CA LEU A 249 -32.44 -43.43 -8.12
C LEU A 249 -31.54 -42.60 -9.04
N ILE A 250 -31.57 -41.28 -8.86
CA ILE A 250 -30.76 -40.32 -9.62
C ILE A 250 -29.88 -39.61 -8.60
N ASP A 251 -28.60 -39.54 -8.92
CA ASP A 251 -27.52 -39.00 -8.10
C ASP A 251 -26.65 -38.19 -9.09
N GLN A 252 -26.63 -36.87 -8.92
CA GLN A 252 -25.93 -35.89 -9.75
C GLN A 252 -25.05 -35.05 -8.84
N ASP A 253 -23.76 -35.07 -9.10
CA ASP A 253 -22.72 -34.50 -8.24
C ASP A 253 -21.77 -33.69 -9.14
N SER A 254 -21.44 -32.45 -8.74
CA SER A 254 -20.47 -31.63 -9.44
C SER A 254 -19.62 -30.74 -8.54
N ASP A 255 -18.35 -31.10 -8.41
CA ASP A 255 -17.32 -30.26 -7.78
C ASP A 255 -16.58 -29.39 -8.81
N VAL A 256 -16.50 -28.08 -8.57
CA VAL A 256 -15.69 -27.14 -9.36
C VAL A 256 -14.75 -26.36 -8.46
N GLU A 257 -13.44 -26.53 -8.66
CA GLU A 257 -12.40 -25.77 -7.97
C GLU A 257 -11.68 -24.87 -8.99
N ASN A 258 -11.74 -23.56 -8.80
CA ASN A 258 -10.98 -22.58 -9.59
C ASN A 258 -10.06 -21.80 -8.66
N SER A 259 -8.77 -22.09 -8.69
CA SER A 259 -7.78 -21.44 -7.83
C SER A 259 -6.74 -20.68 -8.65
N GLY A 260 -6.36 -19.48 -8.23
CA GLY A 260 -5.26 -18.76 -8.87
C GLY A 260 -4.47 -17.86 -7.94
N SER A 261 -3.17 -17.73 -8.21
CA SER A 261 -2.26 -16.81 -7.51
C SER A 261 -1.48 -15.98 -8.54
N ALA A 262 -1.40 -14.66 -8.34
CA ALA A 262 -0.79 -13.71 -9.27
C ALA A 262 0.08 -12.69 -8.54
N SER A 263 1.31 -12.48 -9.03
CA SER A 263 2.20 -11.42 -8.55
C SER A 263 2.65 -10.56 -9.74
N ALA A 264 2.46 -9.24 -9.67
CA ALA A 264 2.85 -8.26 -10.67
C ALA A 264 3.72 -7.19 -10.01
N ASP A 265 4.97 -7.05 -10.46
CA ASP A 265 5.98 -6.20 -9.82
C ASP A 265 6.66 -5.30 -10.87
N THR A 266 6.70 -4.01 -10.57
CA THR A 266 7.50 -3.00 -11.28
C THR A 266 8.45 -2.19 -10.38
N GLY A 267 8.38 -2.40 -9.06
CA GLY A 267 9.09 -1.68 -7.99
C GLY A 267 10.53 -2.17 -7.77
N ASP A 268 11.03 -2.05 -6.53
CA ASP A 268 12.30 -2.66 -6.10
C ASP A 268 13.53 -2.14 -6.91
N ASN A 269 13.51 -0.87 -7.36
CA ASN A 269 14.55 -0.30 -8.21
C ASN A 269 15.54 0.56 -7.41
N GLU A 270 16.83 0.41 -7.68
CA GLU A 270 17.93 1.11 -7.01
C GLU A 270 18.70 1.97 -8.04
N ALA A 271 18.65 3.31 -7.90
CA ALA A 271 19.35 4.25 -8.78
C ALA A 271 20.28 5.17 -7.98
N THR A 272 21.59 5.05 -8.21
CA THR A 272 22.60 5.95 -7.64
C THR A 272 23.22 6.79 -8.75
N GLY A 273 23.00 8.10 -8.72
CA GLY A 273 23.54 9.01 -9.73
C GLY A 273 25.06 9.01 -9.71
N ASN A 274 25.66 9.42 -8.60
CA ASN A 274 27.09 9.48 -8.39
C ASN A 274 27.46 8.89 -7.02
N ASP A 275 28.33 7.88 -6.99
CA ASP A 275 28.94 7.25 -5.80
C ASP A 275 30.46 7.48 -5.91
N SER A 276 31.01 8.50 -5.24
CA SER A 276 32.42 8.85 -5.46
C SER A 276 33.20 9.30 -4.24
N GLU A 277 34.45 8.86 -4.16
CA GLU A 277 35.47 9.37 -3.23
C GLU A 277 36.37 10.36 -4.01
N ASN A 278 36.34 11.65 -3.69
CA ASN A 278 37.11 12.69 -4.36
C ASN A 278 38.08 13.40 -3.40
N ASP A 279 39.38 13.18 -3.59
CA ASP A 279 40.46 13.75 -2.79
C ASP A 279 41.27 14.74 -3.64
N ALA A 280 41.50 15.96 -3.13
CA ALA A 280 42.18 17.05 -3.82
C ALA A 280 43.30 17.74 -3.00
N ASP A 281 44.37 17.01 -2.65
CA ASP A 281 45.53 17.60 -1.95
C ASP A 281 46.37 18.64 -2.72
N SER A 282 46.69 19.77 -2.09
CA SER A 282 47.73 20.73 -2.52
C SER A 282 48.77 21.03 -1.43
N GLU A 283 49.91 20.33 -1.44
CA GLU A 283 51.07 20.60 -0.56
C GLU A 283 52.10 21.55 -1.22
N GLN A 284 52.38 22.72 -0.62
CA GLN A 284 53.37 23.68 -1.12
C GLN A 284 54.39 24.12 -0.07
N ASP A 285 55.67 23.93 -0.37
CA ASP A 285 56.82 24.34 0.45
C ASP A 285 57.69 25.33 -0.34
N ALA A 286 57.70 26.60 0.08
CA ALA A 286 58.54 27.65 -0.46
C ALA A 286 59.60 28.10 0.55
N ASP A 287 60.84 27.66 0.33
CA ASP A 287 62.00 28.00 1.17
C ASP A 287 62.93 28.98 0.42
N ALA A 288 63.11 30.17 0.99
CA ALA A 288 63.93 31.25 0.45
C ALA A 288 65.11 31.67 1.37
N ASP A 289 66.10 30.79 1.56
CA ASP A 289 67.37 31.10 2.29
C ASP A 289 68.35 32.06 1.56
N ALA A 290 68.72 33.19 2.20
CA ALA A 290 69.77 34.12 1.73
C ALA A 290 70.90 34.43 2.74
N ASP A 291 72.16 34.29 2.30
CA ASP A 291 73.39 34.65 3.06
C ASP A 291 73.74 36.17 2.94
N ASP A 292 73.98 36.87 4.06
CA ASP A 292 74.65 38.20 4.18
C ASP A 292 74.13 39.34 3.23
N GLY A 293 72.96 39.95 3.51
CA GLY A 293 72.60 41.33 3.11
C GLY A 293 71.53 41.53 2.02
N ASP A 294 70.61 40.58 1.82
CA ASP A 294 69.73 40.49 0.65
C ASP A 294 68.22 40.38 1.01
N ASN A 295 67.32 40.54 0.03
CA ASN A 295 65.87 40.36 0.28
C ASN A 295 65.45 38.92 -0.03
N THR A 296 64.68 38.31 0.87
CA THR A 296 64.06 36.98 0.73
C THR A 296 62.57 37.15 0.47
N VAL A 297 62.04 36.35 -0.46
CA VAL A 297 60.59 36.26 -0.71
C VAL A 297 60.23 34.80 -0.90
N ALA A 298 59.49 34.23 0.05
CA ALA A 298 58.79 32.97 -0.08
C ALA A 298 57.31 33.26 -0.32
N ALA A 299 56.71 32.63 -1.34
CA ALA A 299 55.29 32.78 -1.58
C ALA A 299 54.65 31.51 -2.13
N ASN A 300 53.54 31.08 -1.53
CA ASN A 300 52.70 29.99 -2.04
C ASN A 300 51.35 30.51 -2.52
N PHE A 301 50.82 29.85 -3.55
CA PHE A 301 49.48 30.08 -4.08
C PHE A 301 48.89 28.69 -4.36
N GLY A 302 47.97 28.24 -3.53
CA GLY A 302 47.33 26.92 -3.62
C GLY A 302 45.83 27.01 -3.77
N LEU A 303 45.29 26.04 -4.51
CA LEU A 303 43.87 25.84 -4.71
C LEU A 303 43.60 24.34 -4.69
N ALA A 304 42.78 23.88 -3.75
CA ALA A 304 42.17 22.55 -3.71
C ALA A 304 40.68 22.72 -3.99
N GLU A 305 40.16 22.11 -5.05
CA GLU A 305 38.74 22.21 -5.42
C GLU A 305 38.21 20.80 -5.73
N ASN A 306 37.23 20.36 -4.94
CA ASN A 306 36.40 19.19 -5.21
C ASN A 306 35.00 19.63 -5.61
N ALA A 307 34.46 19.00 -6.66
CA ALA A 307 33.08 19.17 -7.07
C ALA A 307 32.44 17.80 -7.37
N SER A 308 31.27 17.52 -6.80
CA SER A 308 30.62 16.22 -6.96
C SER A 308 29.12 16.41 -7.22
N ASP A 309 28.68 16.10 -8.44
CA ASP A 309 27.27 16.27 -8.83
C ASP A 309 26.62 14.92 -9.19
N GLY A 310 25.37 14.71 -8.75
CA GLY A 310 24.65 13.47 -8.99
C GLY A 310 23.17 13.62 -9.34
N SER A 311 22.67 12.75 -10.22
CA SER A 311 21.23 12.66 -10.53
C SER A 311 20.74 11.21 -10.62
N ALA A 312 19.67 10.89 -9.91
CA ALA A 312 18.95 9.62 -9.97
C ALA A 312 17.48 9.86 -10.33
N GLU A 313 16.99 9.14 -11.36
CA GLU A 313 15.59 9.16 -11.79
C GLU A 313 15.07 7.73 -11.90
N ILE A 314 13.99 7.42 -11.17
CA ILE A 314 13.24 6.17 -11.28
C ILE A 314 11.82 6.50 -11.75
N THR A 315 11.36 5.79 -12.78
CA THR A 315 9.97 5.82 -13.23
C THR A 315 9.50 4.38 -13.43
N THR A 316 8.55 3.92 -12.62
CA THR A 316 7.98 2.59 -12.78
C THR A 316 6.75 2.60 -13.70
N GLY A 317 6.32 1.42 -14.14
CA GLY A 317 5.06 1.26 -14.88
C GLY A 317 3.95 0.77 -13.96
N ASP A 318 2.74 0.62 -14.48
CA ASP A 318 1.62 0.11 -13.66
C ASP A 318 1.81 -1.40 -13.34
N ALA A 319 1.42 -1.83 -12.14
CA ALA A 319 1.33 -3.23 -11.74
C ALA A 319 -0.14 -3.68 -11.61
N VAL A 320 -0.51 -4.77 -12.29
CA VAL A 320 -1.88 -5.31 -12.25
C VAL A 320 -1.87 -6.81 -11.99
N ALA A 321 -2.38 -7.24 -10.85
CA ALA A 321 -2.52 -8.64 -10.46
C ALA A 321 -3.99 -9.08 -10.35
N THR A 322 -4.29 -10.29 -10.82
CA THR A 322 -5.59 -10.93 -10.61
C THR A 322 -5.37 -12.39 -10.28
N GLY A 323 -5.66 -12.80 -9.03
CA GLY A 323 -5.44 -14.16 -8.56
C GLY A 323 -6.29 -15.14 -9.36
N ASN A 324 -7.61 -15.03 -9.22
CA ASN A 324 -8.57 -15.87 -9.92
C ASN A 324 -9.66 -15.06 -10.62
N ALA A 325 -9.84 -15.29 -11.92
CA ALA A 325 -10.91 -14.72 -12.75
C ALA A 325 -11.74 -15.86 -13.36
N ALA A 326 -12.84 -16.23 -12.71
CA ALA A 326 -13.58 -17.46 -13.04
C ALA A 326 -15.05 -17.21 -13.40
N THR A 327 -15.60 -18.08 -14.26
CA THR A 327 -17.03 -18.16 -14.52
C THR A 327 -17.47 -19.62 -14.49
N THR A 328 -18.31 -19.99 -13.53
CA THR A 328 -18.83 -21.35 -13.32
C THR A 328 -20.32 -21.41 -13.60
N ASN A 329 -20.74 -22.34 -14.45
CA ASN A 329 -22.15 -22.60 -14.76
C ASN A 329 -22.44 -24.09 -14.56
N ILE A 330 -23.30 -24.42 -13.61
CA ILE A 330 -23.75 -25.78 -13.30
C ILE A 330 -25.25 -25.88 -13.57
N ALA A 331 -25.64 -26.89 -14.34
CA ALA A 331 -27.04 -27.20 -14.61
C ALA A 331 -27.31 -28.70 -14.42
N GLN A 332 -28.04 -29.04 -13.38
CA GLN A 332 -28.47 -30.39 -13.07
C GLN A 332 -29.99 -30.51 -13.28
N THR A 333 -30.42 -31.47 -14.09
CA THR A 333 -31.85 -31.70 -14.36
C THR A 333 -32.17 -33.18 -14.23
N ALA A 334 -33.16 -33.50 -13.41
CA ALA A 334 -33.71 -34.84 -13.24
C ALA A 334 -35.21 -34.83 -13.55
N ASP A 335 -35.63 -35.60 -14.57
CA ASP A 335 -37.02 -35.77 -14.99
C ASP A 335 -37.39 -37.25 -14.84
N VAL A 336 -38.39 -37.54 -14.02
CA VAL A 336 -38.85 -38.90 -13.71
C VAL A 336 -40.35 -39.03 -13.96
N GLU A 337 -40.71 -39.64 -15.10
CA GLU A 337 -42.10 -39.99 -15.42
C GLU A 337 -42.45 -41.43 -14.98
N GLY A 338 -43.53 -41.59 -14.23
CA GLY A 338 -44.23 -42.82 -13.91
C GLY A 338 -43.51 -43.81 -12.98
N ALA A 339 -42.44 -43.39 -12.29
CA ALA A 339 -41.84 -44.19 -11.21
C ALA A 339 -42.80 -44.34 -10.02
N HIS A 340 -42.64 -45.38 -9.18
CA HIS A 340 -43.40 -45.41 -7.90
C HIS A 340 -42.61 -44.77 -6.76
N VAL A 341 -41.29 -44.82 -6.87
CA VAL A 341 -40.33 -44.26 -5.92
C VAL A 341 -39.30 -43.53 -6.76
N ALA A 342 -39.18 -42.22 -6.58
CA ALA A 342 -38.07 -41.41 -7.07
C ALA A 342 -37.23 -40.98 -5.86
N LEU A 343 -35.94 -41.31 -5.86
CA LEU A 343 -34.96 -40.66 -4.99
C LEU A 343 -34.03 -39.88 -5.93
N ILE A 344 -34.00 -38.55 -5.77
CA ILE A 344 -33.18 -37.63 -6.55
C ILE A 344 -32.28 -36.92 -5.54
N ASP A 345 -31.01 -36.89 -5.85
CA ASP A 345 -29.91 -36.35 -5.05
C ASP A 345 -29.07 -35.52 -6.02
N GLN A 346 -29.02 -34.21 -5.79
CA GLN A 346 -28.40 -33.19 -6.64
C GLN A 346 -27.50 -32.33 -5.76
N ASP A 347 -26.20 -32.41 -6.00
CA ASP A 347 -25.16 -31.86 -5.16
C ASP A 347 -24.19 -31.04 -6.04
N SER A 348 -23.82 -29.84 -5.61
CA SER A 348 -22.86 -29.01 -6.33
C SER A 348 -22.02 -28.11 -5.43
N ASP A 349 -20.72 -28.35 -5.46
CA ASP A 349 -19.71 -27.58 -4.71
C ASP A 349 -18.93 -26.70 -5.69
N VAL A 350 -18.82 -25.40 -5.41
CA VAL A 350 -18.00 -24.48 -6.20
C VAL A 350 -17.06 -23.69 -5.29
N GLU A 351 -15.76 -24.00 -5.37
CA GLU A 351 -14.70 -23.26 -4.68
C GLU A 351 -13.97 -22.35 -5.70
N ASN A 352 -14.00 -21.03 -5.49
CA ASN A 352 -13.22 -20.05 -6.25
C ASN A 352 -12.27 -19.33 -5.30
N HIS A 353 -10.97 -19.62 -5.39
CA HIS A 353 -9.95 -19.03 -4.51
C HIS A 353 -8.94 -18.20 -5.31
N GLY A 354 -8.62 -17.00 -4.84
CA GLY A 354 -7.74 -16.07 -5.53
C GLY A 354 -6.80 -15.29 -4.62
N ASP A 355 -5.52 -15.21 -4.99
CA ASP A 355 -4.46 -14.49 -4.26
C ASP A 355 -3.74 -13.56 -5.27
N ALA A 356 -3.67 -12.26 -4.98
CA ALA A 356 -3.10 -11.25 -5.88
C ALA A 356 -2.21 -10.22 -5.17
N GLU A 357 -0.99 -10.03 -5.69
CA GLU A 357 0.00 -9.06 -5.19
C GLU A 357 0.42 -8.15 -6.36
N ALA A 358 0.23 -6.83 -6.23
CA ALA A 358 0.60 -5.83 -7.24
C ALA A 358 1.47 -4.74 -6.62
N ASP A 359 2.72 -4.61 -7.07
CA ASP A 359 3.72 -3.75 -6.44
C ASP A 359 4.40 -2.83 -7.47
N THR A 360 4.45 -1.54 -7.16
CA THR A 360 5.23 -0.52 -7.86
C THR A 360 6.18 0.28 -6.95
N GLY A 361 6.16 0.02 -5.64
CA GLY A 361 6.87 0.72 -4.56
C GLY A 361 8.32 0.27 -4.35
N ASP A 362 8.84 0.42 -3.14
CA ASP A 362 10.18 -0.06 -2.72
C ASP A 362 11.34 0.47 -3.60
N ASN A 363 11.25 1.71 -4.11
CA ASN A 363 12.30 2.27 -4.96
C ASN A 363 13.29 3.13 -4.14
N GLU A 364 14.59 2.94 -4.37
CA GLU A 364 15.68 3.68 -3.73
C GLU A 364 16.42 4.53 -4.78
N ALA A 365 16.33 5.87 -4.66
CA ALA A 365 17.03 6.82 -5.54
C ALA A 365 17.96 7.74 -4.74
N THR A 366 19.26 7.64 -5.00
CA THR A 366 20.27 8.53 -4.41
C THR A 366 20.89 9.39 -5.50
N GLY A 367 20.66 10.70 -5.47
CA GLY A 367 21.18 11.62 -6.48
C GLY A 367 22.70 11.61 -6.46
N ASN A 368 23.29 11.99 -5.33
CA ASN A 368 24.73 12.02 -5.09
C ASN A 368 25.06 11.41 -3.72
N ASP A 369 25.96 10.43 -3.68
CA ASP A 369 26.55 9.78 -2.50
C ASP A 369 28.06 9.97 -2.58
N SER A 370 28.64 10.98 -1.94
CA SER A 370 30.07 11.27 -2.15
C SER A 370 30.83 11.71 -0.91
N ASP A 371 32.04 11.18 -0.78
CA ASP A 371 33.05 11.61 0.19
C ASP A 371 34.01 12.55 -0.55
N ASN A 372 33.99 13.84 -0.23
CA ASN A 372 34.84 14.83 -0.89
C ASN A 372 35.78 15.45 0.14
N ASP A 373 37.08 15.47 -0.14
CA ASP A 373 38.15 15.88 0.79
C ASP A 373 39.14 16.84 0.09
N ALA A 374 39.11 18.12 0.46
CA ALA A 374 39.86 19.20 -0.20
C ALA A 374 40.93 19.84 0.71
N ASP A 375 42.11 19.25 0.75
CA ASP A 375 43.24 19.71 1.59
C ASP A 375 44.20 20.69 0.89
N ASN A 376 44.53 21.80 1.53
CA ASN A 376 45.55 22.75 1.06
C ASN A 376 46.56 23.18 2.14
N ASP A 377 47.67 22.44 2.23
CA ASP A 377 48.82 22.70 3.09
C ASP A 377 49.86 23.63 2.44
N GLN A 378 50.14 24.79 3.04
CA GLN A 378 51.15 25.74 2.55
C GLN A 378 52.14 26.18 3.65
N GLU A 379 53.44 25.95 3.41
CA GLU A 379 54.56 26.40 4.25
C GLU A 379 55.43 27.39 3.46
N ALA A 380 55.52 28.65 3.89
CA ALA A 380 56.38 29.68 3.32
C ALA A 380 57.42 30.15 4.34
N ASP A 381 58.67 29.74 4.14
CA ASP A 381 59.81 30.10 5.00
C ASP A 381 60.75 31.07 4.27
N ALA A 382 60.90 32.28 4.82
CA ALA A 382 61.74 33.34 4.28
C ALA A 382 62.96 33.69 5.15
N ASP A 383 63.74 32.69 5.57
CA ASP A 383 64.89 32.84 6.47
C ASP A 383 66.03 33.79 5.98
N ALA A 384 66.34 34.82 6.76
CA ALA A 384 67.34 35.87 6.45
C ALA A 384 68.48 35.95 7.48
N ASP A 385 69.07 34.80 7.82
CA ASP A 385 70.19 34.61 8.76
C ASP A 385 71.28 35.73 8.70
N ASP A 386 71.36 36.58 9.73
CA ASP A 386 72.41 37.61 9.96
C ASP A 386 72.49 38.80 8.92
N ALA A 387 71.41 39.11 8.17
CA ALA A 387 71.44 40.10 7.07
C ALA A 387 70.72 41.46 7.33
N ASP A 388 71.26 42.57 6.78
CA ASP A 388 70.59 43.91 6.68
C ASP A 388 69.41 43.89 5.65
N GLY A 389 68.67 42.79 5.51
CA GLY A 389 67.72 42.50 4.42
C GLY A 389 66.25 42.44 4.86
N SER A 390 65.30 42.61 3.92
CA SER A 390 63.86 42.43 4.22
C SER A 390 63.38 41.04 3.82
N SER A 391 62.62 40.37 4.69
CA SER A 391 61.96 39.09 4.43
C SER A 391 60.46 39.28 4.17
N VAL A 392 59.91 38.45 3.28
CA VAL A 392 58.48 38.36 3.00
C VAL A 392 58.11 36.89 2.85
N ALA A 393 57.35 36.35 3.79
CA ALA A 393 56.66 35.08 3.67
C ALA A 393 55.18 35.36 3.41
N SER A 394 54.58 34.70 2.43
CA SER A 394 53.15 34.90 2.16
C SER A 394 52.49 33.68 1.53
N ASN A 395 51.41 33.23 2.14
CA ASN A 395 50.55 32.16 1.62
C ASN A 395 49.22 32.74 1.14
N PHE A 396 48.69 32.10 0.09
CA PHE A 396 47.36 32.36 -0.46
C PHE A 396 46.76 31.00 -0.80
N GLY A 397 45.75 30.59 -0.05
CA GLY A 397 45.13 29.28 -0.17
C GLY A 397 43.63 29.36 -0.28
N GLU A 398 43.05 28.45 -1.05
CA GLU A 398 41.62 28.29 -1.24
C GLU A 398 41.34 26.79 -1.26
N ALA A 399 40.53 26.30 -0.31
CA ALA A 399 39.98 24.96 -0.29
C ALA A 399 38.47 25.08 -0.54
N SER A 400 37.95 24.36 -1.53
CA SER A 400 36.54 24.44 -1.91
C SER A 400 35.99 23.06 -2.17
N ASN A 401 34.82 22.78 -1.61
CA ASN A 401 34.12 21.53 -1.78
C ASN A 401 32.65 21.82 -2.09
N ASP A 402 32.20 21.50 -3.30
CA ASP A 402 30.83 21.72 -3.76
C ASP A 402 30.20 20.36 -4.10
N SER A 403 29.06 20.02 -3.48
CA SER A 403 28.39 18.73 -3.66
C SER A 403 26.89 18.93 -3.91
N ASP A 404 26.40 18.59 -5.10
CA ASP A 404 24.98 18.75 -5.46
C ASP A 404 24.33 17.41 -5.84
N GLY A 405 23.08 17.21 -5.43
CA GLY A 405 22.37 15.95 -5.70
C GLY A 405 20.88 16.10 -6.01
N THR A 406 20.39 15.34 -6.99
CA THR A 406 18.96 15.25 -7.32
C THR A 406 18.47 13.81 -7.38
N ALA A 407 17.46 13.46 -6.60
CA ALA A 407 16.78 12.16 -6.63
C ALA A 407 15.30 12.36 -6.94
N THR A 408 14.79 11.58 -7.90
CA THR A 408 13.38 11.64 -8.32
C THR A 408 12.81 10.25 -8.50
N ILE A 409 11.68 9.97 -7.86
CA ILE A 409 10.94 8.70 -7.98
C ILE A 409 9.52 8.99 -8.44
N HIS A 410 9.07 8.28 -9.48
CA HIS A 410 7.69 8.27 -9.93
C HIS A 410 7.22 6.83 -10.04
N SER A 411 6.37 6.36 -9.12
CA SER A 411 5.77 5.02 -9.23
C SER A 411 4.51 5.03 -10.10
N GLY A 412 4.20 3.89 -10.71
CA GLY A 412 2.95 3.66 -11.44
C GLY A 412 1.79 3.29 -10.51
N ASP A 413 0.62 3.02 -11.09
CA ASP A 413 -0.54 2.55 -10.29
C ASP A 413 -0.37 1.05 -9.94
N ALA A 414 -0.80 0.65 -8.75
CA ALA A 414 -0.93 -0.75 -8.33
C ALA A 414 -2.40 -1.17 -8.27
N THR A 415 -2.74 -2.33 -8.86
CA THR A 415 -4.11 -2.87 -8.81
C THR A 415 -4.10 -4.37 -8.59
N ALA A 416 -4.60 -4.83 -7.44
CA ALA A 416 -4.74 -6.23 -7.08
C ALA A 416 -6.21 -6.64 -6.96
N ALA A 417 -6.54 -7.82 -7.45
CA ALA A 417 -7.84 -8.44 -7.28
C ALA A 417 -7.65 -9.92 -6.95
N GLY A 418 -7.94 -10.33 -5.71
CA GLY A 418 -7.73 -11.69 -5.23
C GLY A 418 -8.58 -12.64 -6.05
N ASN A 419 -9.90 -12.59 -5.83
CA ASN A 419 -10.88 -13.38 -6.55
C ASN A 419 -11.92 -12.51 -7.27
N HIS A 420 -12.18 -12.83 -8.54
CA HIS A 420 -13.23 -12.21 -9.35
C HIS A 420 -14.03 -13.31 -10.05
N SER A 421 -15.14 -13.69 -9.45
CA SER A 421 -15.88 -14.90 -9.79
C SER A 421 -17.32 -14.61 -10.25
N THR A 422 -17.89 -15.56 -10.99
CA THR A 422 -19.32 -15.56 -11.31
C THR A 422 -19.81 -17.00 -11.28
N THR A 423 -20.66 -17.34 -10.32
CA THR A 423 -21.20 -18.71 -10.17
C THR A 423 -22.70 -18.74 -10.47
N ASN A 424 -23.10 -19.66 -11.34
CA ASN A 424 -24.50 -19.90 -11.69
C ASN A 424 -24.83 -21.37 -11.49
N VAL A 425 -25.68 -21.69 -10.52
CA VAL A 425 -26.14 -23.05 -10.25
C VAL A 425 -27.64 -23.16 -10.51
N LEU A 426 -28.04 -24.14 -11.33
CA LEU A 426 -29.44 -24.46 -11.59
C LEU A 426 -29.66 -25.96 -11.34
N GLN A 427 -30.44 -26.29 -10.33
CA GLN A 427 -30.87 -27.65 -10.03
C GLN A 427 -32.38 -27.77 -10.23
N GLU A 428 -32.82 -28.64 -11.15
CA GLU A 428 -34.23 -28.88 -11.46
C GLU A 428 -34.57 -30.37 -11.28
N ALA A 429 -35.59 -30.66 -10.48
CA ALA A 429 -36.16 -32.00 -10.32
C ALA A 429 -37.65 -31.98 -10.67
N ASP A 430 -38.06 -32.79 -11.65
CA ASP A 430 -39.44 -32.98 -12.06
C ASP A 430 -39.83 -34.45 -11.87
N VAL A 431 -40.85 -34.71 -11.06
CA VAL A 431 -41.36 -36.06 -10.77
C VAL A 431 -42.83 -36.13 -11.13
N ASP A 432 -43.10 -36.65 -12.31
CA ASP A 432 -44.44 -36.89 -12.84
C ASP A 432 -44.88 -38.32 -12.51
N GLY A 433 -45.80 -38.47 -11.56
CA GLY A 433 -46.37 -39.75 -11.15
C GLY A 433 -45.50 -40.51 -10.14
N GLY A 434 -46.17 -41.17 -9.19
CA GLY A 434 -45.53 -42.00 -8.18
C GLY A 434 -46.18 -41.94 -6.82
N SER A 435 -45.74 -42.83 -5.93
CA SER A 435 -46.26 -42.91 -4.55
C SER A 435 -45.31 -42.30 -3.52
N PHE A 436 -44.05 -42.06 -3.90
CA PHE A 436 -42.99 -41.60 -3.01
C PHE A 436 -41.93 -40.82 -3.81
N ALA A 437 -41.64 -39.59 -3.42
CA ALA A 437 -40.51 -38.79 -3.89
C ALA A 437 -39.69 -38.34 -2.67
N LEU A 438 -38.37 -38.51 -2.74
CA LEU A 438 -37.41 -37.84 -1.88
C LEU A 438 -36.43 -37.13 -2.81
N ILE A 439 -36.32 -35.83 -2.65
CA ILE A 439 -35.53 -34.95 -3.50
C ILE A 439 -34.67 -34.13 -2.54
N GLU A 440 -33.36 -34.24 -2.70
CA GLU A 440 -32.31 -33.56 -1.95
C GLU A 440 -31.53 -32.74 -2.98
N GLN A 441 -31.43 -31.43 -2.73
CA GLN A 441 -30.77 -30.43 -3.56
C GLN A 441 -29.86 -29.61 -2.65
N ASP A 442 -28.56 -29.77 -2.82
CA ASP A 442 -27.51 -29.19 -1.98
C ASP A 442 -26.59 -28.32 -2.86
N THR A 443 -26.16 -27.16 -2.40
CA THR A 443 -25.31 -26.25 -3.18
C THR A 443 -24.45 -25.40 -2.26
N ASP A 444 -23.15 -25.65 -2.31
CA ASP A 444 -22.12 -24.90 -1.58
C ASP A 444 -21.31 -24.05 -2.57
N VAL A 445 -21.18 -22.75 -2.30
CA VAL A 445 -20.36 -21.83 -3.10
C VAL A 445 -19.42 -21.04 -2.20
N ASP A 446 -18.13 -21.35 -2.27
CA ASP A 446 -17.08 -20.68 -1.51
C ASP A 446 -16.29 -19.78 -2.47
N ASN A 447 -16.31 -18.47 -2.25
CA ASN A 447 -15.49 -17.50 -2.95
C ASN A 447 -14.55 -16.85 -1.94
N GLU A 448 -13.25 -17.17 -2.03
CA GLU A 448 -12.22 -16.60 -1.16
C GLU A 448 -11.25 -15.76 -2.00
N GLY A 449 -10.91 -14.55 -1.52
CA GLY A 449 -9.99 -13.67 -2.22
C GLY A 449 -9.08 -12.87 -1.30
N ASP A 450 -7.79 -12.80 -1.62
CA ASP A 450 -6.74 -12.06 -0.90
C ASP A 450 -6.03 -11.14 -1.91
N ALA A 451 -5.96 -9.84 -1.63
CA ALA A 451 -5.43 -8.82 -2.54
C ALA A 451 -4.55 -7.79 -1.83
N ASP A 452 -3.33 -7.63 -2.31
CA ASP A 452 -2.33 -6.67 -1.82
C ASP A 452 -1.87 -5.77 -2.98
N ALA A 453 -2.05 -4.46 -2.86
CA ALA A 453 -1.66 -3.46 -3.85
C ALA A 453 -0.80 -2.34 -3.22
N ASP A 454 0.46 -2.23 -3.64
CA ASP A 454 1.44 -1.33 -3.03
C ASP A 454 2.12 -0.40 -4.06
N THR A 455 2.19 0.89 -3.73
CA THR A 455 2.97 1.90 -4.46
C THR A 455 3.93 2.71 -3.58
N GLY A 456 3.93 2.45 -2.26
CA GLY A 456 4.63 3.16 -1.19
C GLY A 456 6.09 2.74 -0.98
N ASP A 457 6.62 2.96 0.24
CA ASP A 457 7.96 2.54 0.69
C ASP A 457 9.13 3.05 -0.19
N ASN A 458 8.99 4.24 -0.81
CA ASN A 458 10.05 4.81 -1.66
C ASN A 458 11.04 5.65 -0.85
N GLU A 459 12.35 5.46 -1.07
CA GLU A 459 13.43 6.24 -0.45
C GLU A 459 14.14 7.10 -1.50
N ALA A 460 14.00 8.43 -1.41
CA ALA A 460 14.71 9.38 -2.27
C ALA A 460 15.65 10.28 -1.46
N THR A 461 16.95 10.16 -1.69
CA THR A 461 17.97 11.05 -1.10
C THR A 461 18.58 11.92 -2.19
N GLY A 462 18.32 13.23 -2.14
CA GLY A 462 18.84 14.17 -3.13
C GLY A 462 20.35 14.20 -3.12
N ASN A 463 20.93 14.65 -2.00
CA ASN A 463 22.37 14.65 -1.76
C ASN A 463 22.70 14.00 -0.41
N ARG A 464 23.68 13.09 -0.43
CA ARG A 464 24.28 12.45 0.74
C ARG A 464 25.79 12.62 0.63
N SER A 465 26.39 13.57 1.33
CA SER A 465 27.82 13.79 1.18
C SER A 465 28.54 14.13 2.47
N ASP A 466 29.71 13.53 2.64
CA ASP A 466 30.68 13.88 3.67
C ASP A 466 31.70 14.80 2.98
N ASN A 467 31.65 16.09 3.27
CA ASN A 467 32.54 17.08 2.66
C ASN A 467 33.49 17.64 3.73
N GLU A 468 34.79 17.45 3.55
CA GLU A 468 35.87 18.00 4.38
C GLU A 468 36.66 19.00 3.51
N ALA A 469 37.00 20.17 4.05
CA ALA A 469 37.76 21.19 3.34
C ALA A 469 38.72 21.89 4.30
N ASP A 470 40.01 21.59 4.19
CA ASP A 470 41.03 22.04 5.13
C ASP A 470 42.04 22.98 4.46
N ASN A 471 42.41 24.05 5.15
CA ASN A 471 43.42 24.98 4.68
C ASN A 471 44.41 25.37 5.78
N ASP A 472 45.51 24.63 5.87
CA ASP A 472 46.64 24.89 6.77
C ASP A 472 47.67 25.82 6.12
N GLN A 473 47.89 27.00 6.71
CA GLN A 473 48.88 27.97 6.21
C GLN A 473 49.87 28.41 7.29
N ASP A 474 51.15 28.15 7.06
CA ASP A 474 52.27 28.58 7.91
C ASP A 474 53.20 29.54 7.14
N ALA A 475 53.28 30.80 7.58
CA ALA A 475 54.18 31.81 7.02
C ALA A 475 55.19 32.30 8.07
N ASP A 476 56.43 31.84 7.96
CA ASP A 476 57.55 32.24 8.80
C ASP A 476 58.51 33.15 8.02
N SER A 477 58.73 34.36 8.52
CA SER A 477 59.64 35.32 7.89
C SER A 477 61.06 35.40 8.50
N GLY A 478 61.35 34.57 9.51
CA GLY A 478 62.66 34.40 10.16
C GLY A 478 63.21 35.63 10.91
N ASP A 479 64.29 35.43 11.67
CA ASP A 479 64.95 36.47 12.49
C ASP A 479 65.81 37.43 11.61
N GLY A 480 65.43 38.72 11.47
CA GLY A 480 66.10 39.68 10.56
C GLY A 480 66.45 41.06 11.16
N GLU A 481 67.52 41.73 10.70
CA GLU A 481 67.88 43.10 11.18
C GLU A 481 67.04 44.25 10.53
N ASP A 482 66.15 43.96 9.55
CA ASP A 482 65.37 44.96 8.76
C ASP A 482 63.84 44.64 8.78
N ASN A 483 63.02 45.00 7.77
CA ASN A 483 61.55 44.78 7.87
C ASN A 483 61.16 43.33 7.53
N SER A 484 60.30 42.73 8.36
CA SER A 484 59.66 41.42 8.12
C SER A 484 58.17 41.57 7.78
N VAL A 485 57.68 40.70 6.91
CA VAL A 485 56.26 40.58 6.57
C VAL A 485 55.90 39.10 6.47
N ALA A 486 55.04 38.63 7.37
CA ALA A 486 54.36 37.33 7.27
C ALA A 486 52.88 37.59 6.97
N ALA A 487 52.33 36.92 5.95
CA ALA A 487 50.94 37.15 5.57
C ALA A 487 50.25 35.92 4.99
N ASN A 488 49.20 35.45 5.68
CA ASN A 488 48.32 34.39 5.21
C ASN A 488 46.97 34.95 4.75
N PHE A 489 46.45 34.37 3.69
CA PHE A 489 45.13 34.66 3.14
C PHE A 489 44.50 33.32 2.73
N GLY A 490 43.61 32.81 3.56
CA GLY A 490 42.91 31.55 3.36
C GLY A 490 41.41 31.73 3.16
N SER A 491 40.82 30.92 2.29
CA SER A 491 39.37 30.80 2.14
C SER A 491 39.02 29.33 2.10
N VAL A 492 38.07 28.91 2.92
CA VAL A 492 37.49 27.57 2.90
C VAL A 492 36.01 27.71 2.58
N THR A 493 35.51 26.96 1.61
CA THR A 493 34.09 26.97 1.25
C THR A 493 33.62 25.54 1.09
N ASN A 494 32.61 25.16 1.85
CA ASN A 494 31.97 23.87 1.76
C ASN A 494 30.47 24.11 1.49
N SER A 495 29.97 23.63 0.36
CA SER A 495 28.60 23.83 -0.09
C SER A 495 27.98 22.50 -0.47
N SER A 496 26.79 22.23 0.04
CA SER A 496 26.04 21.01 -0.25
C SER A 496 24.58 21.34 -0.55
N ASP A 497 24.09 21.01 -1.75
CA ASP A 497 22.67 21.22 -2.09
C ASP A 497 22.00 19.90 -2.52
N GLY A 498 20.77 19.66 -2.07
CA GLY A 498 20.06 18.41 -2.38
C GLY A 498 18.57 18.57 -2.67
N THR A 499 18.08 17.86 -3.70
CA THR A 499 16.65 17.82 -4.05
C THR A 499 16.17 16.37 -4.10
N ALA A 500 15.15 16.02 -3.30
CA ALA A 500 14.46 14.73 -3.35
C ALA A 500 12.97 14.94 -3.66
N ASP A 501 12.46 14.30 -4.71
CA ASP A 501 11.03 14.33 -5.05
C ASP A 501 10.51 12.90 -5.24
N ILE A 502 9.44 12.53 -4.52
CA ILE A 502 8.72 11.27 -4.67
C ILE A 502 7.29 11.57 -5.12
N THR A 503 6.82 10.84 -6.13
CA THR A 503 5.41 10.83 -6.54
C THR A 503 4.95 9.39 -6.71
N THR A 504 3.92 8.97 -5.97
CA THR A 504 3.37 7.61 -6.11
C THR A 504 2.12 7.57 -7.00
N GLY A 505 1.82 6.40 -7.55
CA GLY A 505 0.56 6.15 -8.26
C GLY A 505 -0.58 5.79 -7.30
N ASP A 506 -1.75 5.46 -7.84
CA ASP A 506 -2.89 5.00 -7.03
C ASP A 506 -2.71 3.51 -6.65
N ALA A 507 -3.10 3.11 -5.43
CA ALA A 507 -3.21 1.72 -5.00
C ALA A 507 -4.68 1.28 -4.94
N THR A 508 -5.02 0.13 -5.52
CA THR A 508 -6.38 -0.42 -5.48
C THR A 508 -6.37 -1.93 -5.24
N ALA A 509 -6.90 -2.36 -4.10
CA ALA A 509 -7.08 -3.77 -3.75
C ALA A 509 -8.56 -4.16 -3.68
N THR A 510 -8.88 -5.36 -4.15
CA THR A 510 -10.19 -5.98 -3.98
C THR A 510 -10.00 -7.44 -3.64
N GLY A 511 -10.29 -7.83 -2.40
CA GLY A 511 -10.10 -9.19 -1.91
C GLY A 511 -10.94 -10.15 -2.75
N ASN A 512 -12.27 -10.06 -2.61
CA ASN A 512 -13.21 -10.92 -3.31
C ASN A 512 -14.36 -10.15 -3.98
N ALA A 513 -14.50 -10.30 -5.30
CA ALA A 513 -15.60 -9.78 -6.10
C ALA A 513 -16.43 -10.94 -6.71
N ALA A 514 -17.64 -11.16 -6.23
CA ALA A 514 -18.45 -12.35 -6.55
C ALA A 514 -19.86 -12.05 -7.07
N ASP A 515 -20.26 -12.75 -8.15
CA ASP A 515 -21.60 -12.73 -8.73
C ASP A 515 -22.26 -14.13 -8.62
N ASP A 516 -23.05 -14.39 -7.57
CA ASP A 516 -23.62 -15.72 -7.30
C ASP A 516 -25.13 -15.82 -7.56
N ASN A 517 -25.51 -16.84 -8.33
CA ASN A 517 -26.88 -17.07 -8.75
C ASN A 517 -27.26 -18.54 -8.61
N VAL A 518 -27.99 -18.88 -7.55
CA VAL A 518 -28.44 -20.25 -7.26
C VAL A 518 -29.95 -20.36 -7.45
N ALA A 519 -30.37 -21.34 -8.23
CA ALA A 519 -31.78 -21.64 -8.47
C ALA A 519 -32.06 -23.14 -8.31
N GLN A 520 -32.87 -23.48 -7.31
CA GLN A 520 -33.29 -24.86 -7.02
C GLN A 520 -34.80 -24.98 -7.23
N VAL A 521 -35.24 -25.84 -8.15
CA VAL A 521 -36.65 -26.00 -8.53
C VAL A 521 -37.07 -27.45 -8.45
N VAL A 522 -38.09 -27.74 -7.64
CA VAL A 522 -38.71 -29.05 -7.52
C VAL A 522 -40.17 -28.98 -7.95
N ASN A 523 -40.55 -29.81 -8.92
CA ASN A 523 -41.94 -30.03 -9.31
C ASN A 523 -42.30 -31.50 -9.09
N VAL A 524 -43.34 -31.76 -8.30
CA VAL A 524 -43.86 -33.12 -8.07
C VAL A 524 -45.32 -33.14 -8.42
N ASN A 525 -45.67 -33.79 -9.54
CA ASN A 525 -47.05 -33.92 -10.00
C ASN A 525 -47.55 -35.35 -9.79
N GLY A 526 -48.54 -35.54 -8.93
CA GLY A 526 -49.18 -36.83 -8.70
C GLY A 526 -50.22 -37.19 -9.75
N ASP A 527 -50.20 -38.41 -10.27
CA ASP A 527 -51.31 -38.98 -11.03
C ASP A 527 -52.55 -39.21 -10.14
N ASP A 528 -53.76 -39.00 -10.69
CA ASP A 528 -55.11 -39.07 -10.04
C ASP A 528 -55.42 -40.32 -9.15
N ASP A 529 -54.58 -41.36 -9.15
CA ASP A 529 -54.87 -42.67 -8.54
C ASP A 529 -53.89 -43.11 -7.42
N ASP A 530 -52.76 -42.43 -7.20
CA ASP A 530 -51.70 -42.87 -6.27
C ASP A 530 -51.44 -41.91 -5.10
N PHE A 531 -51.19 -42.49 -3.92
CA PHE A 531 -50.93 -41.76 -2.68
C PHE A 531 -49.47 -41.28 -2.67
N GLY A 532 -49.23 -39.97 -2.74
CA GLY A 532 -47.89 -39.38 -2.69
C GLY A 532 -47.40 -39.08 -1.28
N PHE A 533 -46.19 -39.55 -0.96
CA PHE A 533 -45.36 -39.04 0.13
C PHE A 533 -44.20 -38.28 -0.51
N VAL A 534 -44.09 -36.98 -0.25
CA VAL A 534 -43.07 -36.10 -0.82
C VAL A 534 -42.20 -35.56 0.32
N LEU A 535 -40.89 -35.74 0.20
CA LEU A 535 -39.88 -35.08 1.02
C LEU A 535 -39.01 -34.27 0.06
N VAL A 536 -38.87 -32.98 0.33
CA VAL A 536 -37.95 -32.09 -0.39
C VAL A 536 -37.09 -31.40 0.65
N GLU A 537 -35.78 -31.46 0.45
CA GLU A 537 -34.73 -30.79 1.22
C GLU A 537 -33.93 -30.00 0.18
N GLN A 538 -33.87 -28.68 0.37
CA GLN A 538 -33.18 -27.72 -0.48
C GLN A 538 -32.27 -26.91 0.44
N ASP A 539 -30.96 -27.03 0.24
CA ASP A 539 -29.94 -26.36 1.04
C ASP A 539 -29.05 -25.55 0.09
N VAL A 540 -28.70 -24.32 0.49
CA VAL A 540 -27.83 -23.43 -0.27
C VAL A 540 -26.95 -22.69 0.72
N ASP A 541 -25.64 -22.90 0.62
CA ASP A 541 -24.62 -22.23 1.42
C ASP A 541 -23.74 -21.39 0.48
N ILE A 542 -23.51 -20.12 0.82
CA ILE A 542 -22.68 -19.19 0.01
C ILE A 542 -21.78 -18.39 0.94
N ASP A 543 -20.49 -18.72 0.91
CA ASP A 543 -19.44 -18.04 1.64
C ASP A 543 -18.66 -17.11 0.69
N ASN A 544 -18.64 -15.81 0.98
CA ASN A 544 -17.79 -14.83 0.30
C ASN A 544 -16.82 -14.22 1.30
N GLU A 545 -15.57 -14.70 1.31
CA GLU A 545 -14.49 -14.18 2.17
C GLU A 545 -13.53 -13.31 1.34
N GLY A 546 -13.12 -12.16 1.85
CA GLY A 546 -12.23 -11.23 1.14
C GLY A 546 -11.32 -10.41 2.05
N ASP A 547 -10.01 -10.42 1.78
CA ASP A 547 -8.99 -9.61 2.46
C ASP A 547 -8.33 -8.67 1.43
N ALA A 548 -8.21 -7.38 1.75
CA ALA A 548 -7.73 -6.36 0.81
C ALA A 548 -6.87 -5.29 1.48
N ASP A 549 -5.60 -5.20 1.08
CA ASP A 549 -4.63 -4.22 1.55
C ASP A 549 -4.20 -3.30 0.38
N ALA A 550 -4.35 -1.98 0.53
CA ALA A 550 -3.93 -1.00 -0.48
C ALA A 550 -3.07 0.11 0.14
N ASP A 551 -1.81 0.21 -0.28
CA ASP A 551 -0.82 1.12 0.33
C ASP A 551 -0.15 2.06 -0.70
N THR A 552 -0.03 3.33 -0.34
CA THR A 552 0.73 4.36 -1.07
C THR A 552 1.70 5.15 -0.17
N GLY A 553 1.72 4.85 1.13
CA GLY A 553 2.40 5.58 2.21
C GLY A 553 3.86 5.19 2.44
N ASP A 554 4.36 5.47 3.65
CA ASP A 554 5.70 5.13 4.16
C ASP A 554 6.90 5.60 3.30
N ASN A 555 6.73 6.70 2.55
CA ASN A 555 7.80 7.23 1.70
C ASN A 555 8.81 8.09 2.51
N GLU A 556 10.11 7.93 2.27
CA GLU A 556 11.20 8.72 2.86
C GLU A 556 11.90 9.61 1.81
N ALA A 557 11.66 10.92 1.88
CA ALA A 557 12.35 11.90 1.03
C ALA A 557 13.30 12.78 1.86
N THR A 558 14.60 12.69 1.60
CA THR A 558 15.61 13.56 2.20
C THR A 558 16.24 14.44 1.14
N GLY A 559 15.97 15.74 1.18
CA GLY A 559 16.51 16.69 0.21
C GLY A 559 18.03 16.70 0.25
N ASN A 560 18.59 17.09 1.39
CA ASN A 560 20.03 17.10 1.63
C ASN A 560 20.39 16.47 2.98
N ARG A 561 21.36 15.56 2.99
CA ARG A 561 21.94 14.92 4.17
C ARG A 561 23.47 15.00 4.09
N SER A 562 24.05 16.08 4.60
CA SER A 562 25.50 16.29 4.50
C SER A 562 26.17 16.57 5.83
N ASP A 563 27.32 15.95 6.04
CA ASP A 563 28.26 16.30 7.10
C ASP A 563 29.32 17.20 6.43
N ASN A 564 29.32 18.49 6.76
CA ASN A 564 30.22 19.46 6.16
C ASN A 564 31.18 19.99 7.24
N GLU A 565 32.48 19.74 7.10
CA GLU A 565 33.56 20.27 7.95
C GLU A 565 34.38 21.28 7.13
N ALA A 566 34.76 22.40 7.72
CA ALA A 566 35.44 23.49 7.02
C ALA A 566 36.44 24.19 7.95
N ASP A 567 37.70 23.78 7.88
CA ASP A 567 38.74 24.16 8.85
C ASP A 567 39.82 25.05 8.20
N ASN A 568 40.13 26.16 8.87
CA ASN A 568 41.12 27.12 8.37
C ASN A 568 42.12 27.54 9.45
N ASP A 569 43.21 26.79 9.53
CA ASP A 569 44.30 27.05 10.47
C ASP A 569 45.37 27.95 9.83
N GLN A 570 45.56 29.14 10.39
CA GLN A 570 46.54 30.12 9.88
C GLN A 570 47.53 30.55 10.96
N GLU A 571 48.81 30.24 10.78
CA GLU A 571 49.94 30.69 11.62
C GLU A 571 50.83 31.67 10.84
N ALA A 572 50.92 32.93 11.30
CA ALA A 572 51.82 33.92 10.70
C ALA A 572 52.81 34.45 11.74
N ASP A 573 54.04 33.93 11.70
CA ASP A 573 55.15 34.34 12.56
C ASP A 573 56.08 35.32 11.81
N ALA A 574 56.11 36.56 12.29
CA ALA A 574 56.93 37.59 11.68
C ALA A 574 58.35 37.75 12.27
N GLY A 575 58.77 36.88 13.21
CA GLY A 575 60.13 36.76 13.76
C GLY A 575 60.66 37.98 14.53
N ASP A 576 61.78 37.80 15.25
CA ASP A 576 62.45 38.89 15.98
C ASP A 576 63.11 39.87 14.98
N SER A 577 62.75 41.17 14.99
CA SER A 577 63.35 42.16 14.07
C SER A 577 63.73 43.53 14.64
N ASP A 578 64.87 44.08 14.21
CA ASP A 578 65.26 45.47 14.52
C ASP A 578 64.45 46.51 13.68
N GLY A 579 63.57 46.04 12.76
CA GLY A 579 62.85 46.83 11.76
C GLY A 579 61.33 46.93 12.00
N ASN A 580 60.57 47.26 10.96
CA ASN A 580 59.10 47.22 11.06
C ASN A 580 58.61 45.80 10.77
N THR A 581 57.81 45.25 11.67
CA THR A 581 57.18 43.93 11.54
C THR A 581 55.71 44.07 11.14
N VAL A 582 55.23 43.25 10.21
CA VAL A 582 53.82 43.17 9.81
C VAL A 582 53.40 41.69 9.71
N ALA A 583 52.58 41.23 10.65
CA ALA A 583 51.90 39.94 10.59
C ALA A 583 50.44 40.18 10.22
N THR A 584 49.94 39.54 9.16
CA THR A 584 48.54 39.67 8.74
C THR A 584 47.90 38.34 8.36
N ASN A 585 46.85 37.94 9.08
CA ASN A 585 46.00 36.80 8.74
C ASN A 585 44.62 37.30 8.30
N PHE A 586 44.11 36.69 7.24
CA PHE A 586 42.77 36.92 6.71
C PHE A 586 42.17 35.56 6.37
N ALA A 587 41.11 35.19 7.09
CA ALA A 587 40.41 33.94 6.89
C ALA A 587 38.93 34.16 6.61
N SER A 588 38.37 33.30 5.75
CA SER A 588 36.94 33.16 5.55
C SER A 588 36.63 31.68 5.50
N THR A 589 35.81 31.16 6.42
CA THR A 589 35.20 29.84 6.33
C THR A 589 33.70 30.00 6.09
N CYS A 590 33.18 29.26 5.12
CA CYS A 590 31.78 29.30 4.75
C CYS A 590 31.29 27.87 4.57
N ASN A 591 30.31 27.48 5.38
CA ASN A 591 29.65 26.19 5.30
C ASN A 591 28.19 26.43 4.96
N CYS A 592 27.70 25.86 3.86
CA CYS A 592 26.34 26.09 3.38
C CYS A 592 25.68 24.75 3.02
N SER A 593 24.49 24.52 3.55
CA SER A 593 23.67 23.39 3.16
C SER A 593 22.25 23.85 2.80
N ASP A 594 21.79 23.55 1.59
CA ASP A 594 20.38 23.75 1.23
C ASP A 594 19.73 22.41 0.86
N GLY A 595 18.45 22.23 1.18
CA GLY A 595 17.75 20.98 0.85
C GLY A 595 16.26 21.13 0.60
N THR A 596 15.73 20.41 -0.39
CA THR A 596 14.29 20.34 -0.64
C THR A 596 13.80 18.90 -0.77
N ALA A 597 12.80 18.52 0.02
CA ALA A 597 12.12 17.24 -0.04
C ALA A 597 10.62 17.43 -0.36
N THR A 598 10.12 16.69 -1.35
CA THR A 598 8.69 16.68 -1.72
C THR A 598 8.20 15.23 -1.81
N ILE A 599 7.06 14.94 -1.17
CA ILE A 599 6.33 13.68 -1.32
C ILE A 599 4.91 14.01 -1.78
N GLU A 600 4.47 13.41 -2.88
CA GLU A 600 3.08 13.43 -3.36
C GLU A 600 2.59 11.98 -3.49
N THR A 601 1.63 11.52 -2.66
CA THR A 601 1.09 10.15 -2.79
C THR A 601 -0.20 10.10 -3.62
N GLY A 602 -0.46 8.95 -4.26
CA GLY A 602 -1.74 8.66 -4.93
C GLY A 602 -2.85 8.29 -3.96
N ASP A 603 -4.03 7.95 -4.49
CA ASP A 603 -5.16 7.50 -3.67
C ASP A 603 -5.00 6.00 -3.31
N ALA A 604 -5.39 5.59 -2.10
CA ALA A 604 -5.49 4.19 -1.69
C ALA A 604 -6.96 3.74 -1.60
N THR A 605 -7.31 2.62 -2.21
CA THR A 605 -8.69 2.07 -2.16
C THR A 605 -8.68 0.56 -1.93
N ALA A 606 -9.22 0.11 -0.80
CA ALA A 606 -9.37 -1.30 -0.47
C ALA A 606 -10.85 -1.70 -0.33
N VAL A 607 -11.19 -2.87 -0.85
CA VAL A 607 -12.52 -3.48 -0.70
C VAL A 607 -12.34 -4.95 -0.36
N GLY A 608 -12.71 -5.37 0.86
CA GLY A 608 -12.62 -6.76 1.28
C GLY A 608 -13.51 -7.64 0.40
N VAL A 609 -14.82 -7.42 0.47
CA VAL A 609 -15.84 -8.15 -0.30
C VAL A 609 -16.76 -7.21 -1.11
N ASP A 610 -16.92 -7.48 -2.41
CA ASP A 610 -17.94 -6.90 -3.33
C ASP A 610 -18.81 -8.03 -3.90
N ALA A 611 -19.99 -8.28 -3.32
CA ALA A 611 -20.80 -9.48 -3.60
C ALA A 611 -22.26 -9.20 -4.04
N ASP A 612 -22.68 -9.86 -5.12
CA ASP A 612 -24.05 -9.81 -5.68
C ASP A 612 -24.72 -11.21 -5.63
N THR A 613 -25.35 -11.55 -4.50
CA THR A 613 -25.94 -12.90 -4.27
C THR A 613 -27.44 -13.00 -4.57
N ASN A 614 -27.85 -14.00 -5.35
CA ASN A 614 -29.25 -14.26 -5.71
C ASN A 614 -29.64 -15.74 -5.55
N ILE A 615 -30.49 -16.05 -4.56
CA ILE A 615 -30.98 -17.41 -4.28
C ILE A 615 -32.48 -17.52 -4.59
N VAL A 616 -32.87 -18.54 -5.35
CA VAL A 616 -34.28 -18.86 -5.64
C VAL A 616 -34.57 -20.34 -5.45
N GLN A 617 -35.30 -20.68 -4.39
CA GLN A 617 -35.74 -22.04 -4.08
C GLN A 617 -37.26 -22.17 -4.28
N VAL A 618 -37.70 -23.09 -5.14
CA VAL A 618 -39.12 -23.28 -5.49
C VAL A 618 -39.51 -24.75 -5.39
N VAL A 619 -40.51 -25.06 -4.58
CA VAL A 619 -41.15 -26.38 -4.52
C VAL A 619 -42.62 -26.26 -4.92
N ASN A 620 -43.02 -26.96 -5.99
CA ASN A 620 -44.43 -27.14 -6.37
C ASN A 620 -44.80 -28.62 -6.25
N ALA A 621 -45.61 -28.97 -5.25
CA ALA A 621 -46.07 -30.34 -5.04
C ALA A 621 -47.59 -30.43 -5.22
N GLU A 622 -48.05 -30.96 -6.35
CA GLU A 622 -49.46 -31.27 -6.61
C GLU A 622 -49.70 -32.77 -6.39
N THR A 623 -50.61 -33.16 -5.50
CA THR A 623 -51.07 -34.56 -5.41
C THR A 623 -52.48 -34.67 -5.97
N GLY A 624 -52.65 -35.57 -6.96
CA GLY A 624 -53.84 -35.60 -7.82
C GLY A 624 -55.18 -35.54 -7.08
N ASP A 625 -56.11 -34.75 -7.65
CA ASP A 625 -57.46 -34.61 -7.11
C ASP A 625 -58.10 -36.01 -7.04
N GLY A 626 -58.49 -36.45 -5.84
CA GLY A 626 -59.19 -37.72 -5.67
C GLY A 626 -60.61 -37.68 -6.23
N SER A 627 -60.92 -36.76 -7.17
CA SER A 627 -62.28 -36.57 -7.68
C SER A 627 -62.66 -37.80 -8.50
N SER A 628 -63.38 -38.69 -7.81
CA SER A 628 -63.98 -39.89 -8.39
C SER A 628 -65.11 -39.55 -9.39
N ASP A 629 -64.89 -38.64 -10.34
CA ASP A 629 -65.85 -38.18 -11.35
C ASP A 629 -66.33 -39.34 -12.25
N ASP A 630 -65.61 -40.47 -12.26
CA ASP A 630 -66.03 -41.71 -12.92
C ASP A 630 -67.10 -42.52 -12.13
N CYS A 631 -67.55 -42.01 -10.98
CA CYS A 631 -68.76 -42.50 -10.30
C CYS A 631 -70.06 -41.90 -10.85
N ASP A 632 -70.05 -41.13 -11.94
CA ASP A 632 -71.29 -40.71 -12.61
C ASP A 632 -71.94 -41.89 -13.37
N ARG A 633 -72.58 -42.78 -12.61
CA ARG A 633 -73.41 -43.92 -13.07
C ARG A 633 -74.68 -43.46 -13.80
N ASN A 634 -74.54 -42.69 -14.87
CA ASN A 634 -75.68 -42.33 -15.72
C ASN A 634 -75.58 -42.75 -17.18
N ASP A 635 -74.63 -43.61 -17.56
CA ASP A 635 -74.77 -44.31 -18.84
C ASP A 635 -75.62 -45.59 -18.70
N ARG A 636 -76.90 -45.43 -19.07
CA ARG A 636 -77.94 -46.45 -19.05
C ARG A 636 -77.67 -47.52 -20.10
N GLY A 637 -76.80 -48.48 -19.77
CA GLY A 637 -76.46 -49.62 -20.63
C GLY A 637 -76.71 -51.02 -20.06
N CYS A 638 -77.07 -51.20 -18.78
CA CYS A 638 -77.34 -52.53 -18.22
C CYS A 638 -78.78 -52.98 -18.40
N ASN A 639 -79.12 -53.46 -19.60
CA ASN A 639 -80.35 -54.23 -19.84
C ASN A 639 -80.00 -55.63 -20.32
N GLY A 640 -79.59 -56.52 -19.39
CA GLY A 640 -79.58 -57.95 -19.68
C GLY A 640 -78.53 -58.81 -18.99
N CYS A 641 -78.45 -58.80 -17.65
CA CYS A 641 -77.94 -59.97 -16.90
C CYS A 641 -78.74 -60.13 -15.61
N ASP A 642 -79.77 -60.97 -15.71
CA ASP A 642 -80.62 -61.40 -14.61
C ASP A 642 -79.93 -62.58 -13.89
N ARG A 643 -79.60 -62.38 -12.60
CA ARG A 643 -79.18 -63.35 -11.55
C ARG A 643 -77.68 -63.66 -11.41
N GLY A 644 -77.08 -63.05 -10.38
CA GLY A 644 -76.08 -63.74 -9.56
C GLY A 644 -74.79 -63.02 -9.19
N CYS A 645 -74.78 -61.70 -8.96
CA CYS A 645 -73.68 -61.04 -8.25
C CYS A 645 -74.21 -60.37 -6.98
N ASN A 646 -74.09 -61.07 -5.86
CA ASN A 646 -74.28 -60.53 -4.51
C ASN A 646 -72.86 -60.41 -3.93
N GLY A 647 -72.21 -59.28 -4.19
CA GLY A 647 -70.80 -59.04 -3.86
C GLY A 647 -70.23 -57.74 -4.41
N CYS A 648 -71.05 -56.69 -4.57
CA CYS A 648 -70.60 -55.33 -4.92
C CYS A 648 -70.84 -54.41 -3.72
N GLY A 649 -70.36 -54.83 -2.54
CA GLY A 649 -70.46 -54.06 -1.32
C GLY A 649 -69.08 -53.53 -0.94
N ASN A 650 -69.02 -52.21 -0.78
CA ASN A 650 -67.99 -51.40 -0.13
C ASN A 650 -66.55 -51.55 -0.66
N GLY A 651 -66.08 -50.49 -1.31
CA GLY A 651 -64.65 -50.33 -1.61
C GLY A 651 -64.37 -49.12 -2.50
N CYS A 652 -65.14 -48.03 -2.35
CA CYS A 652 -64.86 -46.74 -2.99
C CYS A 652 -64.75 -45.69 -1.87
N ASN A 653 -63.90 -45.99 -0.89
CA ASN A 653 -63.37 -45.06 0.10
C ASN A 653 -61.86 -45.26 0.01
N GLY A 654 -61.25 -44.78 -1.07
CA GLY A 654 -59.85 -44.38 -0.99
C GLY A 654 -59.91 -42.94 -0.53
N ASN A 655 -59.85 -42.71 0.77
CA ASN A 655 -59.45 -41.39 1.25
C ASN A 655 -57.93 -41.40 1.06
N GLY A 656 -57.46 -40.68 0.04
CA GLY A 656 -56.08 -40.24 -0.07
C GLY A 656 -55.63 -39.66 1.27
N PHE A 657 -54.49 -40.08 1.80
CA PHE A 657 -53.78 -39.31 2.82
C PHE A 657 -52.49 -38.86 2.13
N GLY A 658 -52.41 -37.59 1.75
CA GLY A 658 -51.18 -36.98 1.24
C GLY A 658 -50.27 -36.57 2.40
N PHE A 659 -48.95 -36.65 2.19
CA PHE A 659 -47.95 -36.14 3.12
C PHE A 659 -46.86 -35.42 2.34
N ALA A 660 -46.59 -34.16 2.68
CA ALA A 660 -45.47 -33.37 2.18
C ALA A 660 -44.67 -32.81 3.37
N LEU A 661 -43.35 -32.95 3.32
CA LEU A 661 -42.40 -32.18 4.14
C LEU A 661 -41.45 -31.48 3.19
N ILE A 662 -41.34 -30.17 3.37
CA ILE A 662 -40.49 -29.29 2.58
C ILE A 662 -39.63 -28.54 3.59
N GLU A 663 -38.32 -28.62 3.42
CA GLU A 663 -37.27 -27.93 4.18
C GLU A 663 -36.46 -27.16 3.12
N GLN A 664 -36.31 -25.85 3.32
CA GLN A 664 -35.61 -24.94 2.42
C GLN A 664 -34.75 -24.04 3.30
N ASP A 665 -33.44 -24.26 3.27
CA ASP A 665 -32.46 -23.51 4.06
C ASP A 665 -31.57 -22.75 3.07
N ALA A 666 -31.16 -21.54 3.44
CA ALA A 666 -30.35 -20.68 2.59
C ALA A 666 -29.49 -19.75 3.46
N ASP A 667 -28.21 -20.04 3.52
CA ASP A 667 -27.22 -19.36 4.34
C ASP A 667 -26.30 -18.53 3.41
N VAL A 668 -26.00 -17.30 3.80
CA VAL A 668 -25.11 -16.39 3.04
C VAL A 668 -24.21 -15.64 4.01
N ASP A 669 -22.93 -15.96 3.98
CA ASP A 669 -21.91 -15.32 4.80
C ASP A 669 -21.02 -14.45 3.89
N ASN A 670 -20.95 -13.14 4.17
CA ASN A 670 -19.99 -12.23 3.53
C ASN A 670 -19.05 -11.67 4.61
N ASP A 671 -17.78 -12.07 4.58
CA ASP A 671 -16.75 -11.70 5.57
C ASP A 671 -15.62 -10.94 4.87
N GLY A 672 -15.42 -9.67 5.22
CA GLY A 672 -14.53 -8.78 4.47
C GLY A 672 -13.66 -7.88 5.35
N ASP A 673 -12.35 -8.02 5.22
CA ASP A 673 -11.34 -7.14 5.83
C ASP A 673 -10.75 -6.22 4.75
N ALA A 674 -10.63 -4.92 5.05
CA ALA A 674 -10.06 -3.94 4.13
C ALA A 674 -9.18 -2.89 4.84
N ASP A 675 -7.94 -2.73 4.37
CA ASP A 675 -6.98 -1.73 4.85
C ASP A 675 -6.52 -0.82 3.70
N ALA A 676 -6.62 0.50 3.86
CA ALA A 676 -6.19 1.48 2.88
C ALA A 676 -5.31 2.56 3.53
N ASP A 677 -4.04 2.65 3.13
CA ASP A 677 -3.06 3.56 3.72
C ASP A 677 -2.40 4.50 2.69
N THR A 678 -2.27 5.76 3.07
CA THR A 678 -1.53 6.80 2.34
C THR A 678 -0.58 7.60 3.26
N GLY A 679 -0.56 7.28 4.56
CA GLY A 679 0.14 7.95 5.65
C GLY A 679 1.60 7.53 5.83
N GLY A 680 2.17 7.80 7.01
CA GLY A 680 3.53 7.34 7.40
C GLY A 680 4.71 8.01 6.68
N ASN A 681 4.45 9.06 5.87
CA ASN A 681 5.50 9.67 5.04
C ASN A 681 6.46 10.54 5.85
N ASN A 682 7.75 10.48 5.54
CA ASN A 682 8.81 11.27 6.16
C ASN A 682 9.53 12.13 5.12
N ALA A 683 9.32 13.45 5.17
CA ALA A 683 10.03 14.42 4.33
C ALA A 683 10.95 15.29 5.17
N THR A 684 12.26 15.17 4.96
CA THR A 684 13.26 16.05 5.57
C THR A 684 13.90 16.94 4.50
N GLY A 685 13.63 18.24 4.56
CA GLY A 685 14.15 19.20 3.57
C GLY A 685 15.67 19.24 3.60
N ASN A 686 16.24 19.58 4.76
CA ASN A 686 17.69 19.59 4.98
C ASN A 686 18.03 18.97 6.35
N ARG A 687 19.02 18.09 6.39
CA ARG A 687 19.59 17.48 7.58
C ARG A 687 21.11 17.53 7.52
N SER A 688 21.71 18.59 8.06
CA SER A 688 23.15 18.78 7.97
C SER A 688 23.81 19.01 9.32
N ASP A 689 24.96 18.36 9.51
CA ASP A 689 25.90 18.69 10.58
C ASP A 689 26.97 19.58 9.93
N ASN A 690 26.94 20.88 10.24
CA ASN A 690 27.86 21.85 9.65
C ASN A 690 28.80 22.37 10.76
N GLU A 691 30.09 22.04 10.68
CA GLU A 691 31.15 22.56 11.55
C GLU A 691 32.00 23.55 10.72
N ALA A 692 32.34 24.69 11.29
CA ALA A 692 33.09 25.74 10.59
C ALA A 692 34.06 26.42 11.55
N ASP A 693 35.31 25.94 11.54
CA ASP A 693 36.34 26.35 12.49
C ASP A 693 37.36 27.26 11.82
N ASN A 694 37.72 28.32 12.53
CA ASN A 694 38.75 29.26 12.09
C ASN A 694 39.69 29.57 13.26
N ASP A 695 40.85 28.90 13.29
CA ASP A 695 41.94 29.14 14.23
C ASP A 695 43.01 30.02 13.56
N GLN A 696 43.21 31.23 14.10
CA GLN A 696 44.19 32.16 13.55
C GLN A 696 45.16 32.64 14.63
N ASP A 697 46.44 32.33 14.45
CA ASP A 697 47.55 32.81 15.30
C ASP A 697 48.44 33.77 14.51
N ALA A 698 48.57 35.00 15.01
CA ALA A 698 49.43 36.02 14.41
C ALA A 698 50.39 36.61 15.46
N ASP A 699 51.66 36.21 15.39
CA ASP A 699 52.71 36.65 16.31
C ASP A 699 53.67 37.65 15.64
N ALA A 700 53.91 38.78 16.32
CA ALA A 700 55.02 39.67 16.03
C ALA A 700 56.01 39.64 17.21
N GLY A 701 57.11 38.89 17.03
CA GLY A 701 58.21 38.77 17.99
C GLY A 701 58.91 40.08 18.41
N ASP A 702 59.94 39.97 19.25
CA ASP A 702 60.64 41.10 19.91
C ASP A 702 61.18 42.09 18.87
N SER A 703 60.55 43.27 18.70
CA SER A 703 60.98 44.25 17.69
C SER A 703 61.32 45.65 18.21
N ASP A 704 62.49 46.16 17.84
CA ASP A 704 62.92 47.54 18.17
C ASP A 704 62.18 48.62 17.33
N GLY A 705 61.34 48.21 16.36
CA GLY A 705 60.60 49.07 15.42
C GLY A 705 59.08 49.08 15.60
N ASN A 706 58.33 49.50 14.57
CA ASN A 706 56.86 49.54 14.64
C ASN A 706 56.29 48.18 14.23
N SER A 707 55.47 47.57 15.09
CA SER A 707 54.73 46.34 14.80
C SER A 707 53.26 46.62 14.41
N ILE A 708 52.76 45.91 13.41
CA ILE A 708 51.34 45.88 13.02
C ILE A 708 50.93 44.40 12.91
N VAL A 709 50.13 43.94 13.86
CA VAL A 709 49.49 42.63 13.83
C VAL A 709 48.02 42.84 13.47
N THR A 710 47.54 42.16 12.43
CA THR A 710 46.13 42.22 12.02
C THR A 710 45.61 40.82 11.79
N ASN A 711 44.61 40.42 12.55
CA ASN A 711 43.87 39.19 12.39
C ASN A 711 42.40 39.55 12.04
N ASP A 712 41.89 39.06 10.91
CA ASP A 712 40.51 39.31 10.44
C ASP A 712 39.90 38.00 9.92
N GLY A 713 38.92 37.47 10.65
CA GLY A 713 38.33 36.15 10.43
C GLY A 713 36.82 36.25 10.23
N GLN A 714 36.29 35.53 9.24
CA GLN A 714 34.86 35.44 8.99
C GLN A 714 34.46 33.97 8.96
N THR A 715 33.61 33.52 9.88
CA THR A 715 32.98 32.19 9.81
C THR A 715 31.50 32.37 9.55
N SER A 716 30.95 31.67 8.56
CA SER A 716 29.50 31.66 8.34
C SER A 716 29.00 30.26 8.06
N ASN A 717 27.96 29.88 8.79
CA ASN A 717 27.23 28.64 8.62
C ASN A 717 25.79 28.99 8.21
N ASN A 718 25.33 28.51 7.04
CA ASN A 718 23.98 28.77 6.54
C ASN A 718 23.31 27.44 6.19
N SER A 719 22.16 27.16 6.79
CA SER A 719 21.41 25.94 6.52
C SER A 719 19.95 26.26 6.23
N ASP A 720 19.49 26.02 5.00
CA ASP A 720 18.10 26.22 4.62
C ASP A 720 17.44 24.90 4.21
N GLY A 721 16.17 24.69 4.56
CA GLY A 721 15.47 23.46 4.18
C GLY A 721 13.96 23.62 3.93
N THR A 722 13.44 22.91 2.94
CA THR A 722 11.99 22.84 2.69
C THR A 722 11.49 21.40 2.58
N ALA A 723 10.52 21.01 3.40
CA ALA A 723 9.81 19.74 3.32
C ALA A 723 8.34 19.96 2.98
N THR A 724 7.81 19.20 2.01
CA THR A 724 6.39 19.20 1.65
C THR A 724 5.88 17.77 1.50
N ILE A 725 4.77 17.45 2.16
CA ILE A 725 4.04 16.18 2.01
C ILE A 725 2.61 16.53 1.57
N GLU A 726 2.16 15.94 0.47
CA GLU A 726 0.76 15.93 0.03
C GLU A 726 0.32 14.47 -0.09
N THR A 727 -0.66 14.02 0.68
CA THR A 727 -1.18 12.64 0.57
C THR A 727 -2.50 12.58 -0.21
N GLY A 728 -2.75 11.45 -0.87
CA GLY A 728 -4.02 11.16 -1.53
C GLY A 728 -5.15 10.78 -0.55
N ASP A 729 -6.31 10.42 -1.09
CA ASP A 729 -7.45 9.95 -0.28
C ASP A 729 -7.28 8.46 0.07
N ALA A 730 -7.64 8.05 1.28
CA ALA A 730 -7.71 6.64 1.70
C ALA A 730 -9.18 6.19 1.83
N HIS A 731 -9.56 5.10 1.16
CA HIS A 731 -10.93 4.59 1.16
C HIS A 731 -10.99 3.07 1.32
N ALA A 732 -11.44 2.61 2.50
CA ALA A 732 -11.61 1.19 2.81
C ALA A 732 -13.09 0.82 2.98
N VAL A 733 -13.49 -0.32 2.42
CA VAL A 733 -14.81 -0.92 2.60
C VAL A 733 -14.65 -2.40 2.93
N GLY A 734 -15.05 -2.83 4.12
CA GLY A 734 -14.99 -4.25 4.52
C GLY A 734 -15.90 -5.09 3.62
N VAL A 735 -17.21 -4.81 3.63
CA VAL A 735 -18.22 -5.50 2.82
C VAL A 735 -19.15 -4.55 2.06
N ASP A 736 -19.24 -4.67 0.73
CA ASP A 736 -20.32 -4.12 -0.14
C ASP A 736 -21.15 -5.29 -0.74
N ALA A 737 -22.36 -5.51 -0.22
CA ALA A 737 -23.15 -6.70 -0.56
C ALA A 737 -24.61 -6.43 -0.98
N ASN A 738 -25.11 -7.16 -1.99
CA ASN A 738 -26.51 -7.15 -2.41
C ASN A 738 -27.14 -8.56 -2.43
N THR A 739 -27.72 -8.97 -1.30
CA THR A 739 -28.32 -10.31 -1.15
C THR A 739 -29.83 -10.32 -1.47
N ASN A 740 -30.26 -11.21 -2.38
CA ASN A 740 -31.68 -11.39 -2.74
C ASN A 740 -32.10 -12.87 -2.64
N ILE A 741 -32.94 -13.20 -1.66
CA ILE A 741 -33.36 -14.58 -1.38
C ILE A 741 -34.88 -14.73 -1.58
N GLY A 742 -35.28 -15.74 -2.35
CA GLY A 742 -36.69 -16.04 -2.65
C GLY A 742 -37.03 -17.51 -2.50
N GLN A 743 -37.74 -17.85 -1.41
CA GLN A 743 -38.19 -19.22 -1.13
C GLN A 743 -39.70 -19.35 -1.35
N LEU A 744 -40.13 -20.30 -2.19
CA LEU A 744 -41.53 -20.58 -2.51
C LEU A 744 -41.85 -22.06 -2.32
N ALA A 745 -42.66 -22.38 -1.32
CA ALA A 745 -43.25 -23.70 -1.15
C ALA A 745 -44.76 -23.64 -1.50
N SER A 746 -45.19 -24.35 -2.53
CA SER A 746 -46.59 -24.45 -2.95
C SER A 746 -47.03 -25.92 -3.00
N VAL A 747 -47.91 -26.31 -2.09
CA VAL A 747 -48.43 -27.67 -1.97
C VAL A 747 -49.93 -27.70 -2.22
N ASP A 748 -50.38 -28.50 -3.18
CA ASP A 748 -51.79 -28.80 -3.44
C ASP A 748 -52.06 -30.28 -3.15
N LEU A 749 -52.88 -30.57 -2.13
CA LEU A 749 -53.25 -31.92 -1.75
C LEU A 749 -54.71 -32.26 -2.08
N GLY A 750 -54.91 -33.16 -3.05
CA GLY A 750 -56.20 -33.78 -3.33
C GLY A 750 -56.70 -34.67 -2.18
N GLY A 751 -57.53 -34.13 -1.28
CA GLY A 751 -58.20 -34.86 -0.20
C GLY A 751 -57.65 -34.60 1.21
N ASP A 752 -57.61 -35.62 2.08
CA ASP A 752 -57.10 -35.46 3.45
C ASP A 752 -55.56 -35.38 3.41
N GLY A 753 -54.92 -34.44 4.13
CA GLY A 753 -53.50 -34.11 3.93
C GLY A 753 -52.73 -33.70 5.18
N PHE A 754 -51.40 -33.84 5.13
CA PHE A 754 -50.47 -33.32 6.14
C PHE A 754 -49.30 -32.64 5.43
N VAL A 755 -49.09 -31.34 5.67
CA VAL A 755 -48.01 -30.54 5.11
C VAL A 755 -47.19 -29.95 6.26
N ILE A 756 -45.87 -30.12 6.20
CA ILE A 756 -44.89 -29.30 6.95
C ILE A 756 -44.07 -28.56 5.90
N SER A 757 -43.95 -27.25 6.07
CA SER A 757 -43.01 -26.40 5.34
C SER A 757 -42.17 -25.70 6.39
N GLU A 758 -40.86 -25.89 6.33
CA GLU A 758 -39.82 -25.20 7.10
C GLU A 758 -39.01 -24.42 6.07
N GLN A 759 -38.79 -23.14 6.33
CA GLN A 759 -38.05 -22.22 5.47
C GLN A 759 -37.15 -21.43 6.41
N ASP A 760 -35.85 -21.64 6.31
CA ASP A 760 -34.82 -20.95 7.09
C ASP A 760 -33.96 -20.09 6.15
N VAL A 761 -33.54 -18.93 6.62
CA VAL A 761 -32.65 -18.01 5.88
C VAL A 761 -31.78 -17.27 6.87
N ASP A 762 -30.49 -17.53 6.84
CA ASP A 762 -29.49 -16.80 7.62
C ASP A 762 -28.63 -15.95 6.66
N VAL A 763 -28.36 -14.70 7.02
CA VAL A 763 -27.51 -13.79 6.23
C VAL A 763 -26.60 -13.02 7.17
N ASP A 764 -25.32 -13.36 7.15
CA ASP A 764 -24.28 -12.72 7.95
C ASP A 764 -23.41 -11.83 7.05
N ASN A 765 -23.25 -10.56 7.41
CA ASN A 765 -22.30 -9.65 6.78
C ASN A 765 -21.39 -9.10 7.88
N ASP A 766 -20.15 -9.56 7.91
CA ASP A 766 -19.11 -9.15 8.86
C ASP A 766 -18.04 -8.37 8.10
N GLY A 767 -17.74 -7.13 8.51
CA GLY A 767 -16.82 -6.29 7.76
C GLY A 767 -15.99 -5.34 8.61
N ASP A 768 -14.67 -5.49 8.56
CA ASP A 768 -13.71 -4.59 9.20
C ASP A 768 -13.03 -3.71 8.13
N ALA A 769 -12.99 -2.39 8.38
CA ALA A 769 -12.35 -1.44 7.47
C ALA A 769 -11.44 -0.44 8.22
N GLU A 770 -10.21 -0.27 7.74
CA GLU A 770 -9.22 0.69 8.24
C GLU A 770 -8.78 1.61 7.10
N ALA A 771 -8.81 2.93 7.30
CA ALA A 771 -8.38 3.90 6.30
C ALA A 771 -7.50 4.99 6.95
N ASP A 772 -6.23 5.08 6.54
CA ASP A 772 -5.26 6.02 7.11
C ASP A 772 -4.64 6.97 6.07
N THR A 773 -4.51 8.24 6.47
CA THR A 773 -3.83 9.31 5.74
C THR A 773 -2.87 10.10 6.63
N GLY A 774 -2.77 9.74 7.91
CA GLY A 774 -2.07 10.43 9.00
C GLY A 774 -0.60 10.03 9.18
N ASP A 775 -0.07 10.26 10.40
CA ASP A 775 1.28 9.86 10.82
C ASP A 775 2.45 10.40 9.95
N ASN A 776 2.24 11.53 9.26
CA ASN A 776 3.28 12.14 8.41
C ASN A 776 4.25 13.02 9.23
N ASP A 777 5.56 12.91 8.99
CA ASP A 777 6.64 13.72 9.57
C ASP A 777 7.29 14.61 8.49
N ALA A 778 7.08 15.92 8.56
CA ALA A 778 7.74 16.89 7.70
C ALA A 778 8.65 17.80 8.51
N THR A 779 9.96 17.64 8.33
CA THR A 779 10.95 18.52 8.94
C THR A 779 11.59 19.41 7.88
N GLY A 780 11.31 20.71 7.93
CA GLY A 780 11.82 21.69 6.98
C GLY A 780 13.34 21.76 7.00
N ASN A 781 13.91 22.05 8.17
CA ASN A 781 15.36 22.02 8.40
C ASN A 781 15.69 21.42 9.77
N ARG A 782 16.64 20.48 9.80
CA ARG A 782 17.19 19.83 11.00
C ARG A 782 18.72 19.91 10.99
N SER A 783 19.28 21.01 11.45
CA SER A 783 20.72 21.28 11.33
C SER A 783 21.40 21.49 12.68
N ASP A 784 22.50 20.78 12.92
CA ASP A 784 23.45 21.10 13.99
C ASP A 784 24.54 21.99 13.36
N ASN A 785 24.49 23.29 13.66
CA ASN A 785 25.42 24.25 13.10
C ASN A 785 26.36 24.74 14.20
N ASP A 786 27.64 24.37 14.12
CA ASP A 786 28.70 24.90 14.98
C ASP A 786 29.56 25.90 14.17
N ALA A 787 29.99 26.97 14.82
CA ALA A 787 30.75 28.03 14.17
C ALA A 787 31.72 28.68 15.15
N ASP A 788 32.94 28.14 15.18
CA ASP A 788 33.99 28.57 16.09
C ASP A 788 35.01 29.49 15.41
N ASN A 789 35.37 30.57 16.10
CA ASN A 789 36.41 31.48 15.66
C ASN A 789 37.33 31.78 16.84
N ASP A 790 38.51 31.17 16.85
CA ASP A 790 39.57 31.39 17.83
C ASP A 790 40.66 32.24 17.18
N GLN A 791 40.87 33.44 17.72
CA GLN A 791 41.85 34.38 17.18
C GLN A 791 42.81 34.83 18.26
N ASP A 792 44.07 34.43 18.13
CA ASP A 792 45.18 34.94 18.93
C ASP A 792 45.99 35.99 18.15
N ALA A 793 46.43 37.04 18.84
CA ALA A 793 47.16 38.13 18.22
C ALA A 793 48.14 38.75 19.22
N ASP A 794 49.38 38.31 19.13
CA ASP A 794 50.43 38.62 20.10
C ASP A 794 51.48 39.59 19.54
N ALA A 795 51.93 40.52 20.38
CA ALA A 795 53.06 41.40 20.09
C ALA A 795 53.98 41.57 21.30
N GLU A 796 55.20 41.02 21.22
CA GLU A 796 56.21 41.04 22.30
C GLU A 796 57.16 42.28 22.29
N ASP A 797 58.03 42.39 23.31
CA ASP A 797 58.78 43.57 23.80
C ASP A 797 59.41 44.46 22.69
N GLY A 798 58.85 45.67 22.49
CA GLY A 798 59.37 46.66 21.53
C GLY A 798 59.47 48.12 21.98
N ASP A 799 60.55 48.82 21.60
CA ASP A 799 60.74 50.27 21.84
C ASP A 799 59.85 51.17 20.93
N GLY A 800 59.09 50.59 19.98
CA GLY A 800 58.31 51.28 18.93
C GLY A 800 56.79 51.35 19.13
N ASP A 801 56.06 51.92 18.16
CA ASP A 801 54.58 52.01 18.22
C ASP A 801 53.97 50.69 17.68
N THR A 802 53.10 50.05 18.47
CA THR A 802 52.44 48.76 18.15
C THR A 802 50.96 48.95 17.84
N VAL A 803 50.46 48.30 16.79
CA VAL A 803 49.02 48.22 16.49
C VAL A 803 48.63 46.75 16.35
N VAL A 804 47.88 46.24 17.32
CA VAL A 804 47.25 44.91 17.27
C VAL A 804 45.78 45.12 16.95
N THR A 805 45.31 44.51 15.87
CA THR A 805 43.91 44.58 15.45
C THR A 805 43.40 43.16 15.28
N ASN A 806 42.43 42.77 16.10
CA ASN A 806 41.75 41.49 15.99
C ASN A 806 40.26 41.76 15.66
N SER A 807 39.72 41.07 14.65
CA SER A 807 38.41 41.31 14.05
C SER A 807 37.78 39.99 13.65
N ALA A 808 36.61 39.66 14.21
CA ALA A 808 35.88 38.45 13.86
C ALA A 808 34.44 38.77 13.51
N THR A 809 33.89 38.04 12.55
CA THR A 809 32.45 37.91 12.35
C THR A 809 32.10 36.43 12.32
N THR A 810 31.27 35.96 13.24
CA THR A 810 30.69 34.61 13.18
C THR A 810 29.19 34.75 12.93
N SER A 811 28.64 34.08 11.92
CA SER A 811 27.20 34.06 11.69
C SER A 811 26.67 32.65 11.47
N ASN A 812 25.60 32.31 12.16
CA ASN A 812 24.89 31.06 12.01
C ASN A 812 23.44 31.39 11.64
N ASP A 813 23.03 31.12 10.41
CA ASP A 813 21.70 31.40 9.89
C ASP A 813 21.04 30.05 9.50
N SER A 814 19.88 29.74 10.10
CA SER A 814 19.13 28.51 9.80
C SER A 814 17.67 28.82 9.50
N ASP A 815 17.20 28.45 8.31
CA ASP A 815 15.83 28.67 7.85
C ASP A 815 15.16 27.32 7.55
N GLY A 816 13.87 27.16 7.90
CA GLY A 816 13.17 25.94 7.52
C GLY A 816 11.67 26.09 7.28
N THR A 817 11.14 25.41 6.25
CA THR A 817 9.69 25.36 6.00
C THR A 817 9.18 23.94 5.87
N ALA A 818 8.21 23.55 6.70
CA ALA A 818 7.50 22.27 6.61
C ALA A 818 6.03 22.50 6.26
N THR A 819 5.50 21.73 5.31
CA THR A 819 4.07 21.73 4.95
C THR A 819 3.56 20.30 4.80
N ILE A 820 2.45 19.97 5.47
CA ILE A 820 1.70 18.72 5.32
C ILE A 820 0.28 19.06 4.88
N ASP A 821 -0.21 18.40 3.84
CA ASP A 821 -1.61 18.44 3.36
C ASP A 821 -2.09 16.98 3.18
N THR A 822 -2.97 16.49 4.06
CA THR A 822 -3.46 15.10 3.96
C THR A 822 -4.81 15.02 3.26
N GLY A 823 -5.07 13.93 2.54
CA GLY A 823 -6.36 13.65 1.90
C GLY A 823 -7.50 13.28 2.86
N ASP A 824 -8.65 12.91 2.30
CA ASP A 824 -9.80 12.40 3.07
C ASP A 824 -9.55 10.92 3.45
N ALA A 825 -9.80 10.54 4.70
CA ALA A 825 -9.81 9.14 5.15
C ALA A 825 -11.26 8.65 5.33
N GLN A 826 -11.67 7.60 4.63
CA GLN A 826 -13.04 7.08 4.67
C GLN A 826 -13.08 5.55 4.82
N ALA A 827 -13.51 5.07 5.98
CA ALA A 827 -13.73 3.64 6.25
C ALA A 827 -15.22 3.30 6.37
N VAL A 828 -15.64 2.19 5.77
CA VAL A 828 -16.99 1.64 5.90
C VAL A 828 -16.90 0.15 6.21
N GLY A 829 -17.32 -0.28 7.40
CA GLY A 829 -17.30 -1.70 7.76
C GLY A 829 -18.21 -2.52 6.85
N VAL A 830 -19.51 -2.21 6.86
CA VAL A 830 -20.52 -2.89 6.01
C VAL A 830 -21.46 -1.92 5.30
N GLU A 831 -21.59 -2.05 3.97
CA GLU A 831 -22.65 -1.48 3.12
C GLU A 831 -23.49 -2.59 2.47
N ALA A 832 -24.70 -2.87 2.98
CA ALA A 832 -25.48 -4.04 2.56
C ALA A 832 -26.93 -3.73 2.11
N ASN A 833 -27.44 -4.46 1.11
CA ASN A 833 -28.85 -4.41 0.66
C ASN A 833 -29.49 -5.81 0.61
N THR A 834 -30.13 -6.23 1.70
CA THR A 834 -30.73 -7.57 1.83
C THR A 834 -32.23 -7.59 1.54
N ASN A 835 -32.69 -8.43 0.60
CA ASN A 835 -34.11 -8.61 0.28
C ASN A 835 -34.54 -10.09 0.36
N ILE A 836 -35.36 -10.44 1.34
CA ILE A 836 -35.79 -11.82 1.61
C ILE A 836 -37.30 -11.96 1.40
N GLY A 837 -37.71 -12.97 0.63
CA GLY A 837 -39.10 -13.26 0.31
C GLY A 837 -39.46 -14.74 0.47
N GLN A 838 -40.14 -15.08 1.57
CA GLN A 838 -40.59 -16.44 1.85
C GLN A 838 -42.11 -16.57 1.65
N LEU A 839 -42.56 -17.48 0.79
CA LEU A 839 -43.97 -17.79 0.54
C LEU A 839 -44.23 -19.29 0.70
N ALA A 840 -44.92 -19.65 1.78
CA ALA A 840 -45.49 -20.98 1.97
C ALA A 840 -47.00 -20.96 1.63
N SER A 841 -47.44 -21.83 0.74
CA SER A 841 -48.83 -21.95 0.30
C SER A 841 -49.27 -23.42 0.33
N ALA A 842 -50.32 -23.74 1.08
CA ALA A 842 -50.90 -25.07 1.13
C ALA A 842 -52.40 -25.03 0.78
N ASP A 843 -52.82 -25.75 -0.26
CA ASP A 843 -54.22 -25.97 -0.61
C ASP A 843 -54.57 -27.44 -0.32
N ILE A 844 -55.62 -27.70 0.47
CA ILE A 844 -56.05 -29.06 0.84
C ILE A 844 -57.57 -29.18 0.63
N GLU A 845 -57.98 -29.97 -0.36
CA GLU A 845 -59.40 -30.18 -0.70
C GLU A 845 -60.20 -31.00 0.35
N GLY A 846 -59.56 -31.52 1.40
CA GLY A 846 -60.17 -32.37 2.45
C GLY A 846 -59.80 -31.99 3.90
N ASP A 847 -59.83 -32.96 4.83
CA ASP A 847 -59.42 -32.71 6.22
C ASP A 847 -57.88 -32.62 6.29
N GLY A 848 -57.35 -31.43 6.61
CA GLY A 848 -55.91 -31.14 6.50
C GLY A 848 -55.22 -30.77 7.82
N PHE A 849 -53.90 -30.98 7.87
CA PHE A 849 -53.03 -30.42 8.90
C PHE A 849 -51.83 -29.75 8.24
N VAL A 850 -51.67 -28.45 8.44
CA VAL A 850 -50.56 -27.65 7.88
C VAL A 850 -49.74 -27.07 9.03
N ILE A 851 -48.42 -27.25 8.97
CA ILE A 851 -47.43 -26.48 9.74
C ILE A 851 -46.60 -25.71 8.71
N SER A 852 -46.44 -24.42 8.94
CA SER A 852 -45.53 -23.56 8.21
C SER A 852 -44.66 -22.85 9.24
N GLU A 853 -43.38 -23.15 9.26
CA GLU A 853 -42.35 -22.48 10.05
C GLU A 853 -41.49 -21.69 9.04
N GLN A 854 -41.31 -20.41 9.31
CA GLN A 854 -40.53 -19.48 8.48
C GLN A 854 -39.63 -18.71 9.45
N ASP A 855 -38.34 -18.92 9.38
CA ASP A 855 -37.32 -18.24 10.18
C ASP A 855 -36.42 -17.43 9.23
N VAL A 856 -35.96 -16.28 9.72
CA VAL A 856 -35.05 -15.40 8.99
C VAL A 856 -34.17 -14.71 10.03
N ASP A 857 -32.86 -14.92 9.96
CA ASP A 857 -31.86 -14.15 10.68
C ASP A 857 -31.06 -13.28 9.71
N VAL A 858 -30.71 -12.07 10.13
CA VAL A 858 -29.88 -11.16 9.33
C VAL A 858 -28.98 -10.37 10.27
N ASP A 859 -27.71 -10.75 10.30
CA ASP A 859 -26.68 -10.09 11.09
C ASP A 859 -25.80 -9.21 10.17
N ASN A 860 -25.61 -7.96 10.58
CA ASN A 860 -24.65 -7.05 9.95
C ASN A 860 -23.76 -6.54 11.08
N ASP A 861 -22.54 -7.06 11.17
CA ASP A 861 -21.50 -6.61 12.11
C ASP A 861 -20.45 -5.84 11.31
N GLY A 862 -20.07 -4.65 11.77
CA GLY A 862 -19.11 -3.85 11.02
C GLY A 862 -18.28 -2.92 11.90
N SER A 863 -16.96 -3.05 11.79
CA SER A 863 -16.00 -2.12 12.40
C SER A 863 -15.42 -1.20 11.34
N ALA A 864 -15.31 0.09 11.65
CA ALA A 864 -14.66 1.06 10.77
C ALA A 864 -13.75 1.99 11.56
N ASP A 865 -12.48 2.10 11.16
CA ASP A 865 -11.51 3.07 11.68
C ASP A 865 -11.01 3.98 10.56
N ALA A 866 -11.03 5.30 10.78
CA ALA A 866 -10.59 6.28 9.80
C ALA A 866 -9.70 7.33 10.46
N GLU A 867 -8.42 7.38 10.09
CA GLU A 867 -7.42 8.26 10.67
C GLU A 867 -6.86 9.23 9.63
N SER A 868 -6.82 10.51 10.00
CA SER A 868 -6.17 11.58 9.22
C SER A 868 -5.32 12.49 10.12
N GLY A 869 -4.98 11.99 11.31
CA GLY A 869 -4.38 12.74 12.43
C GLY A 869 -2.88 12.50 12.60
N ASP A 870 -2.37 12.86 13.78
CA ASP A 870 -1.02 12.55 14.28
C ASP A 870 0.18 13.01 13.41
N ASN A 871 -0.03 14.01 12.55
CA ASN A 871 1.04 14.61 11.74
C ASN A 871 1.99 15.52 12.55
N ASP A 872 3.30 15.42 12.32
CA ASP A 872 4.34 16.27 12.91
C ASP A 872 5.00 17.15 11.82
N ALA A 873 4.84 18.47 11.93
CA ALA A 873 5.49 19.41 11.02
C ALA A 873 6.39 20.36 11.80
N VAL A 874 7.70 20.20 11.62
CA VAL A 874 8.70 21.06 12.26
C VAL A 874 9.32 21.97 11.20
N GLY A 875 9.05 23.27 11.30
CA GLY A 875 9.60 24.26 10.38
C GLY A 875 11.12 24.26 10.44
N ASN A 876 11.69 24.44 11.63
CA ASN A 876 13.14 24.44 11.87
C ASN A 876 13.44 23.84 13.26
N GLU A 877 14.27 22.79 13.33
CA GLU A 877 14.84 22.18 14.54
C GLU A 877 16.37 22.25 14.45
N SER A 878 16.94 23.39 14.87
CA SER A 878 18.40 23.62 14.78
C SER A 878 19.05 23.90 16.13
N ASP A 879 20.16 23.22 16.40
CA ASP A 879 21.10 23.57 17.46
C ASP A 879 22.16 24.47 16.83
N ASN A 880 22.03 25.78 17.04
CA ASN A 880 22.97 26.75 16.48
C ASN A 880 23.89 27.23 17.60
N ASP A 881 25.14 26.79 17.60
CA ASP A 881 26.21 27.33 18.47
C ASP A 881 27.09 28.29 17.66
N ALA A 882 27.60 29.31 18.33
CA ALA A 882 28.45 30.32 17.70
C ALA A 882 29.37 30.93 18.74
N ASP A 883 30.58 30.36 18.85
CA ASP A 883 31.59 30.82 19.79
C ASP A 883 32.65 31.69 19.11
N ASN A 884 33.03 32.74 19.82
CA ASN A 884 34.06 33.66 19.37
C ASN A 884 35.02 33.94 20.53
N HIS A 885 36.22 33.37 20.41
CA HIS A 885 37.31 33.58 21.35
C HIS A 885 38.33 34.51 20.71
N GLN A 886 38.56 35.67 21.34
CA GLN A 886 39.56 36.62 20.83
C GLN A 886 40.52 37.00 21.95
N GLU A 887 41.78 36.60 21.82
CA GLU A 887 42.89 37.07 22.64
C GLU A 887 43.68 38.11 21.83
N ALA A 888 44.17 39.16 22.49
CA ALA A 888 44.90 40.23 21.84
C ALA A 888 45.81 40.90 22.87
N ASP A 889 47.05 40.42 22.94
CA ASP A 889 48.00 40.81 23.96
C ASP A 889 49.15 41.67 23.41
N ALA A 890 49.54 42.66 24.20
CA ALA A 890 50.69 43.52 23.89
C ALA A 890 51.54 43.75 25.15
N GLU A 891 52.75 43.17 25.17
CA GLU A 891 53.66 43.22 26.33
C GLU A 891 54.70 44.38 26.27
N ASP A 892 54.99 44.96 27.45
CA ASP A 892 56.16 45.77 27.88
C ASP A 892 56.92 46.73 26.88
N GLY A 893 56.21 47.45 26.00
CA GLY A 893 56.81 48.48 25.11
C GLY A 893 56.92 49.93 25.64
N ASP A 894 57.98 50.67 25.26
CA ASP A 894 58.20 52.10 25.59
C ASP A 894 57.39 53.08 24.66
N GLY A 895 56.68 52.57 23.64
CA GLY A 895 55.95 53.32 22.59
C GLY A 895 54.42 53.47 22.75
N ASP A 896 53.74 54.05 21.76
CA ASP A 896 52.27 54.20 21.77
C ASP A 896 51.60 52.91 21.22
N THR A 897 50.84 52.17 22.06
CA THR A 897 50.14 50.93 21.67
C THR A 897 48.65 51.17 21.36
N VAL A 898 48.15 50.60 20.26
CA VAL A 898 46.71 50.51 19.95
C VAL A 898 46.31 49.04 19.85
N VAL A 899 45.51 48.55 20.78
CA VAL A 899 44.89 47.22 20.71
C VAL A 899 43.42 47.42 20.38
N SER A 900 42.95 46.83 19.29
CA SER A 900 41.55 46.89 18.89
C SER A 900 41.03 45.49 18.69
N ASN A 901 40.07 45.08 19.52
CA ASN A 901 39.40 43.79 19.41
C ASN A 901 37.92 44.03 19.04
N ASN A 902 37.43 43.45 17.95
CA ASN A 902 36.07 43.66 17.44
C ASN A 902 35.43 42.34 16.95
N ALA A 903 34.51 41.78 17.73
CA ALA A 903 33.72 40.60 17.34
C ALA A 903 32.25 40.97 17.11
N ASP A 904 31.69 40.49 16.02
CA ASP A 904 30.25 40.46 15.78
C ASP A 904 29.82 38.99 15.69
N THR A 905 28.93 38.54 16.58
CA THR A 905 28.34 37.19 16.52
C THR A 905 26.84 37.28 16.29
N SER A 906 26.32 36.61 15.27
CA SER A 906 24.88 36.58 14.99
C SER A 906 24.37 35.16 14.79
N ASN A 907 23.28 34.84 15.47
CA ASN A 907 22.61 33.55 15.34
C ASN A 907 21.14 33.85 15.00
N ASN A 908 20.69 33.49 13.79
CA ASN A 908 19.33 33.70 13.32
C ASN A 908 18.71 32.36 12.99
N SER A 909 17.55 32.06 13.58
CA SER A 909 16.77 30.89 13.19
C SER A 909 15.33 31.27 12.99
N ASP A 910 14.82 31.11 11.77
CA ASP A 910 13.43 31.36 11.43
C ASP A 910 12.80 30.07 10.85
N GLY A 911 11.53 29.82 11.16
CA GLY A 911 10.88 28.62 10.65
C GLY A 911 9.38 28.74 10.49
N THR A 912 8.82 28.03 9.50
CA THR A 912 7.38 27.98 9.30
C THR A 912 6.89 26.55 9.14
N ALA A 913 5.90 26.16 9.94
CA ALA A 913 5.23 24.88 9.84
C ALA A 913 3.75 25.08 9.48
N SER A 914 3.22 24.26 8.57
CA SER A 914 1.80 24.24 8.25
C SER A 914 1.28 22.81 8.10
N ILE A 915 0.20 22.48 8.82
CA ILE A 915 -0.52 21.22 8.66
C ILE A 915 -1.96 21.53 8.24
N THR A 916 -2.39 20.95 7.14
CA THR A 916 -3.79 20.89 6.74
C THR A 916 -4.18 19.42 6.70
N THR A 917 -5.24 19.05 7.40
CA THR A 917 -5.80 17.69 7.28
C THR A 917 -7.20 17.82 6.73
N ASP A 918 -7.56 16.95 5.77
CA ASP A 918 -8.93 16.86 5.29
C ASP A 918 -9.79 15.98 6.23
N CYS A 919 -10.92 15.42 5.79
CA CYS A 919 -11.92 14.83 6.70
C CYS A 919 -11.68 13.33 6.94
N ALA A 920 -11.74 12.90 8.21
CA ALA A 920 -11.87 11.49 8.57
C ALA A 920 -13.35 11.08 8.73
N CYS A 921 -13.80 10.01 8.07
CA CYS A 921 -15.18 9.56 8.05
C CYS A 921 -15.32 8.04 8.16
N ALA A 922 -15.66 7.53 9.35
CA ALA A 922 -15.95 6.11 9.58
C ALA A 922 -17.45 5.82 9.65
N ILE A 923 -17.88 4.72 9.01
CA ILE A 923 -19.26 4.20 9.09
C ILE A 923 -19.18 2.71 9.41
N GLY A 924 -19.60 2.29 10.60
CA GLY A 924 -19.59 0.86 10.98
C GLY A 924 -20.52 0.05 10.07
N VAL A 925 -21.83 0.37 10.07
CA VAL A 925 -22.83 -0.33 9.24
C VAL A 925 -23.81 0.62 8.53
N HIS A 926 -24.03 0.42 7.23
CA HIS A 926 -25.04 1.06 6.39
C HIS A 926 -25.88 0.03 5.61
N ALA A 927 -26.99 -0.44 6.22
CA ALA A 927 -27.78 -1.56 5.68
C ALA A 927 -29.24 -1.23 5.29
N ASN A 928 -29.77 -1.85 4.23
CA ASN A 928 -31.18 -1.80 3.83
C ASN A 928 -31.82 -3.20 3.76
N THR A 929 -32.46 -3.64 4.84
CA THR A 929 -33.06 -4.99 4.94
C THR A 929 -34.58 -4.99 4.68
N ASN A 930 -35.07 -5.77 3.72
CA ASN A 930 -36.51 -5.96 3.44
C ASN A 930 -36.90 -7.44 3.52
N ILE A 931 -37.73 -7.81 4.52
CA ILE A 931 -38.18 -9.19 4.74
C ILE A 931 -39.69 -9.31 4.47
N GLY A 932 -40.10 -10.28 3.65
CA GLY A 932 -41.48 -10.55 3.29
C GLY A 932 -41.87 -12.02 3.47
N GLN A 933 -42.51 -12.34 4.59
CA GLN A 933 -42.95 -13.71 4.93
C GLN A 933 -44.47 -13.86 4.76
N VAL A 934 -44.90 -14.80 3.93
CA VAL A 934 -46.32 -15.06 3.65
C VAL A 934 -46.64 -16.55 3.80
N ALA A 935 -47.54 -16.88 4.73
CA ALA A 935 -48.10 -18.22 4.85
C ALA A 935 -49.59 -18.23 4.46
N ASN A 936 -49.92 -18.88 3.34
CA ASN A 936 -51.29 -19.07 2.87
C ASN A 936 -51.72 -20.53 3.06
N SER A 937 -52.88 -20.76 3.67
CA SER A 937 -53.44 -22.11 3.78
C SER A 937 -54.92 -22.11 3.43
N ASP A 938 -55.34 -22.85 2.40
CA ASP A 938 -56.74 -23.08 2.08
C ASP A 938 -57.09 -24.54 2.40
N ILE A 939 -58.12 -24.76 3.22
CA ILE A 939 -58.56 -26.11 3.60
C ILE A 939 -60.08 -26.21 3.40
N GLU A 940 -60.53 -26.97 2.41
CA GLU A 940 -61.96 -27.16 2.11
C GLU A 940 -62.69 -28.10 3.12
N GLY A 941 -61.96 -28.73 4.06
CA GLY A 941 -62.48 -29.66 5.09
C GLY A 941 -62.28 -29.24 6.57
N ASP A 942 -62.30 -30.21 7.49
CA ASP A 942 -61.97 -29.99 8.91
C ASP A 942 -60.44 -29.90 9.08
N GLY A 943 -59.90 -28.68 9.08
CA GLY A 943 -58.46 -28.42 9.09
C GLY A 943 -57.84 -27.93 10.41
N PHE A 944 -56.53 -28.10 10.55
CA PHE A 944 -55.71 -27.50 11.58
C PHE A 944 -54.47 -26.85 10.95
N VAL A 945 -54.25 -25.55 11.19
CA VAL A 945 -53.10 -24.80 10.65
C VAL A 945 -52.29 -24.26 11.83
N ILE A 946 -50.99 -24.49 11.83
CA ILE A 946 -49.99 -23.75 12.63
C ILE A 946 -49.14 -22.98 11.64
N SER A 947 -48.92 -21.71 11.91
CA SER A 947 -47.92 -20.91 11.23
C SER A 947 -47.08 -20.20 12.28
N GLU A 948 -45.78 -20.37 12.22
CA GLU A 948 -44.76 -19.64 12.99
C GLU A 948 -43.97 -18.84 11.96
N GLN A 949 -43.81 -17.55 12.21
CA GLN A 949 -42.98 -16.65 11.40
C GLN A 949 -42.12 -15.91 12.41
N ASP A 950 -40.81 -16.15 12.39
CA ASP A 950 -39.82 -15.41 13.15
C ASP A 950 -38.93 -14.65 12.15
N ALA A 951 -38.45 -13.48 12.58
CA ALA A 951 -37.60 -12.64 11.75
C ALA A 951 -36.77 -11.75 12.68
N ASP A 952 -35.51 -12.09 12.83
CA ASP A 952 -34.53 -11.38 13.62
C ASP A 952 -33.59 -10.62 12.67
N VAL A 953 -33.17 -9.42 13.12
CA VAL A 953 -32.24 -8.57 12.38
C VAL A 953 -31.35 -7.87 13.39
N GLU A 954 -30.08 -8.23 13.46
CA GLU A 954 -29.05 -7.55 14.25
C GLU A 954 -28.23 -6.63 13.31
N ASN A 955 -27.99 -5.40 13.75
CA ASN A 955 -26.99 -4.54 13.15
C ASN A 955 -26.12 -4.04 14.30
N ASP A 956 -24.89 -4.54 14.41
CA ASP A 956 -23.89 -4.06 15.34
C ASP A 956 -22.85 -3.28 14.53
N GLY A 957 -22.40 -2.13 15.03
CA GLY A 957 -21.51 -1.29 14.25
C GLY A 957 -20.68 -0.37 15.12
N ASP A 958 -19.38 -0.62 15.12
CA ASP A 958 -18.38 0.18 15.81
C ASP A 958 -17.67 1.09 14.79
N ALA A 959 -17.56 2.39 15.11
CA ALA A 959 -16.91 3.35 14.22
C ALA A 959 -16.04 4.33 15.01
N GLU A 960 -14.77 4.43 14.65
CA GLU A 960 -13.78 5.39 15.16
C GLU A 960 -13.30 6.30 14.03
N ALA A 961 -13.24 7.61 14.28
CA ALA A 961 -12.69 8.55 13.31
C ALA A 961 -11.87 9.62 14.03
N ASP A 962 -10.59 9.76 13.68
CA ASP A 962 -9.69 10.79 14.22
C ASP A 962 -9.09 11.67 13.11
N SER A 963 -9.03 12.98 13.38
CA SER A 963 -8.40 14.00 12.52
C SER A 963 -7.45 14.91 13.32
N GLY A 964 -7.15 14.51 14.57
CA GLY A 964 -6.50 15.29 15.61
C GLY A 964 -5.02 15.05 15.79
N ASN A 965 -4.50 15.41 16.97
CA ASN A 965 -3.11 15.18 17.44
C ASN A 965 -1.95 15.75 16.60
N ASN A 966 -2.24 16.58 15.60
CA ASN A 966 -1.21 17.26 14.82
C ASN A 966 -0.33 18.19 15.69
N ASP A 967 0.99 18.07 15.58
CA ASP A 967 1.99 18.95 16.18
C ASP A 967 2.64 19.79 15.08
N ALA A 968 2.51 21.12 15.17
CA ALA A 968 3.17 22.02 14.24
C ALA A 968 4.06 22.98 15.03
N VAL A 969 5.37 22.83 14.88
CA VAL A 969 6.35 23.66 15.56
C VAL A 969 7.00 24.58 14.54
N GLY A 970 6.73 25.88 14.67
CA GLY A 970 7.27 26.85 13.72
C GLY A 970 8.80 26.92 13.77
N ASN A 971 9.36 26.98 14.98
CA ASN A 971 10.80 26.99 15.23
C ASN A 971 11.10 26.43 16.65
N ASP A 972 11.88 25.35 16.76
CA ASP A 972 12.39 24.75 18.01
C ASP A 972 13.93 24.81 18.09
N SER A 973 14.52 25.98 17.83
CA SER A 973 15.97 26.14 17.86
C SER A 973 16.54 26.47 19.25
N ASP A 974 17.62 25.80 19.64
CA ASP A 974 18.46 26.15 20.79
C ASP A 974 19.65 27.00 20.27
N ASN A 975 19.46 28.32 20.25
CA ASN A 975 20.50 29.26 19.83
C ASN A 975 21.36 29.70 21.03
N ASP A 976 22.59 29.22 21.14
CA ASP A 976 23.61 29.77 22.05
C ASP A 976 24.62 30.65 21.25
N ALA A 977 25.22 31.63 21.92
CA ALA A 977 26.18 32.54 21.30
C ALA A 977 27.05 33.16 22.41
N ASP A 978 28.27 32.66 22.57
CA ASP A 978 29.25 33.20 23.50
C ASP A 978 30.33 34.03 22.78
N ASN A 979 30.84 35.03 23.50
CA ASN A 979 31.84 35.95 22.96
C ASN A 979 32.77 36.32 24.11
N ASP A 980 33.92 35.63 24.18
CA ASP A 980 34.92 35.78 25.23
C ASP A 980 36.13 36.54 24.66
N GLN A 981 36.11 37.86 24.84
CA GLN A 981 37.19 38.75 24.42
C GLN A 981 38.10 39.10 25.61
N ASP A 982 39.40 38.75 25.51
CA ASP A 982 40.45 39.33 26.35
C ASP A 982 41.28 40.35 25.54
N ALA A 983 41.75 41.38 26.21
CA ALA A 983 42.57 42.41 25.57
C ALA A 983 43.44 43.06 26.64
N ASP A 984 44.62 42.48 26.87
CA ASP A 984 45.56 42.93 27.87
C ASP A 984 46.69 43.77 27.26
N ALA A 985 47.09 44.80 28.02
CA ALA A 985 48.21 45.67 27.65
C ALA A 985 48.99 46.01 28.92
N GLU A 986 50.17 45.41 29.10
CA GLU A 986 50.98 45.54 30.32
C GLU A 986 52.02 46.70 30.25
N ASP A 987 52.14 47.42 31.38
CA ASP A 987 53.23 48.28 31.91
C ASP A 987 54.19 49.14 31.01
N GLY A 988 53.77 49.65 29.84
CA GLY A 988 54.52 50.68 29.07
C GLY A 988 54.46 52.16 29.55
N ASP A 989 55.49 52.97 29.27
CA ASP A 989 55.58 54.43 29.58
C ASP A 989 54.76 55.34 28.61
N GLY A 990 54.14 54.77 27.56
CA GLY A 990 53.42 55.42 26.43
C GLY A 990 51.89 55.62 26.58
N ASP A 991 51.23 56.21 25.57
CA ASP A 991 49.76 56.41 25.55
C ASP A 991 49.04 55.19 24.93
N THR A 992 48.61 54.20 25.74
CA THR A 992 47.82 53.02 25.28
C THR A 992 46.36 53.37 24.95
N VAL A 993 45.84 52.87 23.82
CA VAL A 993 44.41 52.90 23.46
C VAL A 993 43.93 51.48 23.21
N VAL A 994 43.21 50.91 24.19
CA VAL A 994 42.46 49.66 24.01
C VAL A 994 41.03 49.99 23.62
N THR A 995 40.57 49.48 22.48
CA THR A 995 39.17 49.52 22.05
C THR A 995 38.66 48.11 21.88
N ASN A 996 37.81 47.67 22.80
CA ASN A 996 37.12 46.40 22.73
C ASN A 996 35.62 46.65 22.45
N SER A 997 35.05 45.98 21.44
CA SER A 997 33.65 46.07 21.03
C SER A 997 33.15 44.67 20.65
N ALA A 998 32.08 44.21 21.30
CA ALA A 998 31.34 43.02 20.92
C ALA A 998 29.85 43.36 20.77
N ASP A 999 29.26 42.97 19.65
CA ASP A 999 27.81 42.97 19.43
C ASP A 999 27.37 41.51 19.17
N THR A 1000 26.60 40.94 20.11
CA THR A 1000 25.96 39.62 19.95
C THR A 1000 24.46 39.81 19.69
N SER A 1001 23.92 39.16 18.66
CA SER A 1001 22.47 39.18 18.37
C SER A 1001 21.94 37.80 18.06
N ASN A 1002 20.95 37.39 18.84
CA ASN A 1002 20.19 36.16 18.66
C ASN A 1002 18.72 36.56 18.40
N ASP A 1003 18.23 36.25 17.20
CA ASP A 1003 16.83 36.50 16.77
C ASP A 1003 16.24 35.16 16.34
N SER A 1004 15.01 34.86 16.79
CA SER A 1004 14.29 33.65 16.43
C SER A 1004 12.80 33.98 16.33
N ASP A 1005 12.24 33.89 15.12
CA ASP A 1005 10.80 33.99 14.91
C ASP A 1005 10.23 32.83 14.07
N GLY A 1006 9.23 32.15 14.65
CA GLY A 1006 8.54 31.02 14.04
C GLY A 1006 7.06 31.30 13.81
N THR A 1007 6.48 30.71 12.76
CA THR A 1007 5.01 30.67 12.59
C THR A 1007 4.51 29.27 12.29
N ALA A 1008 3.68 28.73 13.19
CA ALA A 1008 2.93 27.49 12.97
C ALA A 1008 1.45 27.76 12.62
N THR A 1009 0.90 26.99 11.69
CA THR A 1009 -0.55 26.98 11.38
C THR A 1009 -1.08 25.57 11.21
N ILE A 1010 -2.13 25.21 11.96
CA ILE A 1010 -2.86 23.95 11.82
C ILE A 1010 -4.30 24.27 11.40
N ASP A 1011 -4.79 23.66 10.31
CA ASP A 1011 -6.20 23.67 9.87
C ASP A 1011 -6.66 22.21 9.70
N SER A 1012 -7.28 21.64 10.73
CA SER A 1012 -7.74 20.24 10.69
C SER A 1012 -9.18 20.14 10.19
N GLY A 1013 -9.48 19.06 9.45
CA GLY A 1013 -10.78 18.73 8.91
C GLY A 1013 -11.83 18.31 9.95
N ASP A 1014 -12.99 17.88 9.47
CA ASP A 1014 -14.10 17.41 10.32
C ASP A 1014 -14.03 15.87 10.47
N ALA A 1015 -13.75 15.33 11.66
CA ALA A 1015 -13.95 13.90 11.94
C ALA A 1015 -15.45 13.56 12.13
N THR A 1016 -15.95 12.54 11.41
CA THR A 1016 -17.35 12.10 11.44
C THR A 1016 -17.49 10.58 11.52
N ALA A 1017 -17.80 10.03 12.69
CA ALA A 1017 -18.14 8.61 12.86
C ALA A 1017 -19.67 8.35 12.92
N PHE A 1018 -20.13 7.30 12.26
CA PHE A 1018 -21.49 6.76 12.36
C PHE A 1018 -21.45 5.25 12.65
N GLY A 1019 -21.82 4.82 13.85
CA GLY A 1019 -21.88 3.38 14.18
C GLY A 1019 -22.84 2.61 13.27
N VAL A 1020 -24.16 2.91 13.32
CA VAL A 1020 -25.15 2.22 12.45
C VAL A 1020 -26.16 3.17 11.78
N VAL A 1021 -26.38 2.97 10.46
CA VAL A 1021 -27.38 3.63 9.61
C VAL A 1021 -28.20 2.58 8.84
N ALA A 1022 -29.28 2.06 9.45
CA ALA A 1022 -30.09 0.99 8.84
C ALA A 1022 -31.57 1.36 8.53
N ASP A 1023 -32.13 0.80 7.45
CA ASP A 1023 -33.52 0.97 6.99
C ASP A 1023 -34.25 -0.39 6.85
N THR A 1024 -34.73 -0.96 7.97
CA THR A 1024 -35.37 -2.30 8.03
C THR A 1024 -36.90 -2.30 7.78
N ASN A 1025 -37.41 -3.13 6.87
CA ASN A 1025 -38.85 -3.34 6.63
C ASN A 1025 -39.27 -4.83 6.67
N ILE A 1026 -39.99 -5.24 7.73
CA ILE A 1026 -40.53 -6.60 7.87
C ILE A 1026 -42.04 -6.63 7.57
N LEU A 1027 -42.47 -7.52 6.67
CA LEU A 1027 -43.87 -7.78 6.31
C LEU A 1027 -44.24 -9.26 6.46
N GLN A 1028 -44.83 -9.60 7.61
CA GLN A 1028 -45.39 -10.92 7.89
C GLN A 1028 -46.90 -10.98 7.62
N SER A 1029 -47.38 -12.00 6.90
CA SER A 1029 -48.79 -12.18 6.57
C SER A 1029 -49.23 -13.65 6.55
N VAL A 1030 -50.06 -14.04 7.52
CA VAL A 1030 -50.76 -15.33 7.50
C VAL A 1030 -52.21 -15.20 7.01
N SER A 1031 -52.59 -16.00 6.01
CA SER A 1031 -53.98 -16.12 5.54
C SER A 1031 -54.42 -17.58 5.50
N ALA A 1032 -55.30 -17.96 6.44
CA ALA A 1032 -55.94 -19.28 6.46
C ALA A 1032 -57.43 -19.18 6.11
N ASP A 1033 -57.87 -19.85 5.05
CA ASP A 1033 -59.29 -20.10 4.76
C ASP A 1033 -59.63 -21.56 5.11
N ILE A 1034 -60.70 -21.76 5.89
CA ILE A 1034 -61.16 -23.09 6.29
C ILE A 1034 -62.66 -23.15 6.02
N GLU A 1035 -63.03 -23.56 4.80
CA GLU A 1035 -64.42 -23.69 4.38
C GLU A 1035 -65.00 -25.02 4.88
N GLY A 1036 -65.30 -25.15 6.18
CA GLY A 1036 -65.94 -26.38 6.66
C GLY A 1036 -67.26 -26.64 5.93
N ASP A 1037 -67.34 -27.70 5.11
CA ASP A 1037 -68.51 -28.08 4.29
C ASP A 1037 -69.77 -28.20 5.17
N ASP A 1038 -70.48 -27.09 5.37
CA ASP A 1038 -71.80 -27.07 5.96
C ASP A 1038 -72.82 -27.50 4.91
N GLY A 1039 -72.59 -28.72 4.39
CA GLY A 1039 -73.34 -29.45 3.40
C GLY A 1039 -74.79 -29.01 3.42
N ASP A 1040 -75.11 -28.16 2.44
CA ASP A 1040 -76.34 -27.39 2.39
C ASP A 1040 -77.52 -28.35 2.58
N TRP A 1041 -78.09 -28.34 3.78
CA TRP A 1041 -79.10 -29.30 4.23
C TRP A 1041 -80.47 -29.01 3.56
N ASN A 1042 -80.48 -28.61 2.29
CA ASN A 1042 -81.63 -28.42 1.42
C ASN A 1042 -82.13 -29.76 0.83
N GLY A 1043 -82.21 -30.78 1.69
CA GLY A 1043 -82.58 -32.15 1.31
C GLY A 1043 -83.74 -32.77 2.09
N CYS A 1044 -84.46 -32.02 2.93
CA CYS A 1044 -85.67 -32.52 3.60
C CYS A 1044 -86.97 -31.90 3.03
N ASP A 1045 -87.20 -32.02 1.71
CA ASP A 1045 -88.54 -31.86 1.14
C ASP A 1045 -89.43 -33.01 1.67
N ARG A 1046 -90.09 -32.75 2.80
CA ARG A 1046 -91.20 -33.52 3.35
C ARG A 1046 -92.32 -33.63 2.31
N LYS A 1047 -92.20 -34.58 1.38
CA LYS A 1047 -93.35 -35.07 0.63
C LYS A 1047 -94.21 -35.97 1.51
N GLY A 1048 -95.14 -35.32 2.20
CA GLY A 1048 -96.51 -35.82 2.33
C GLY A 1048 -96.76 -36.86 3.41
N CYS A 1049 -96.92 -36.41 4.66
CA CYS A 1049 -97.70 -37.12 5.67
C CYS A 1049 -99.02 -36.37 5.92
N ASP A 1050 -100.06 -36.65 5.11
CA ASP A 1050 -101.45 -36.53 5.57
C ASP A 1050 -102.29 -37.74 5.10
N ARG A 1051 -102.47 -38.67 6.05
CA ARG A 1051 -103.58 -39.64 6.26
C ARG A 1051 -103.71 -40.90 5.40
N GLY A 1052 -103.47 -42.03 6.09
CA GLY A 1052 -104.13 -43.31 5.83
C GLY A 1052 -103.67 -44.46 6.72
N TRP A 1053 -104.22 -44.57 7.93
CA TRP A 1053 -104.06 -45.68 8.89
C TRP A 1053 -104.03 -47.10 8.27
N ASN A 1054 -102.97 -47.88 8.54
CA ASN A 1054 -103.02 -49.07 9.39
C ASN A 1054 -101.63 -49.74 9.49
N GLY A 1055 -101.16 -49.95 10.73
CA GLY A 1055 -100.11 -50.92 11.06
C GLY A 1055 -98.76 -50.31 11.39
N CYS A 1056 -98.61 -49.81 12.62
CA CYS A 1056 -97.33 -49.81 13.30
C CYS A 1056 -96.92 -51.28 13.54
N ASP A 1057 -95.75 -51.67 13.06
CA ASP A 1057 -94.89 -52.57 13.82
C ASP A 1057 -93.54 -51.87 13.98
N SER A 1058 -93.05 -51.94 15.21
CA SER A 1058 -92.10 -51.04 15.84
C SER A 1058 -90.69 -51.62 15.85
N GLY A 1059 -89.70 -50.79 15.49
CA GLY A 1059 -88.28 -51.04 15.71
C GLY A 1059 -87.44 -50.28 14.68
N ASP A 1060 -86.40 -49.59 15.16
CA ASP A 1060 -85.40 -48.84 14.38
C ASP A 1060 -85.85 -47.47 13.82
N CYS A 1061 -86.15 -46.56 14.75
CA CYS A 1061 -85.85 -45.14 14.55
C CYS A 1061 -84.85 -44.77 15.66
N GLY A 1062 -83.59 -45.10 15.44
CA GLY A 1062 -82.46 -44.69 16.27
C GLY A 1062 -81.37 -44.18 15.33
N ASP A 1063 -80.79 -43.05 15.73
CA ASP A 1063 -79.59 -42.40 15.19
C ASP A 1063 -79.80 -41.47 13.99
N CYS A 1064 -80.24 -40.25 14.32
CA CYS A 1064 -79.78 -39.03 13.66
C CYS A 1064 -78.94 -38.28 14.70
N ASP A 1065 -77.83 -38.89 15.14
CA ASP A 1065 -76.79 -38.19 15.90
C ASP A 1065 -75.59 -38.10 14.96
N GLY A 1066 -75.15 -36.87 14.71
CA GLY A 1066 -74.06 -36.54 13.82
C GLY A 1066 -74.16 -35.08 13.37
N ASN A 1067 -74.28 -34.16 14.34
CA ASN A 1067 -73.72 -32.83 14.12
C ASN A 1067 -72.20 -33.04 14.10
N GLY A 1068 -71.60 -33.20 12.92
CA GLY A 1068 -70.23 -32.77 12.73
C GLY A 1068 -70.30 -31.26 12.70
N ASN A 1069 -69.98 -30.61 13.82
CA ASN A 1069 -69.52 -29.24 13.72
C ASN A 1069 -68.11 -29.39 13.21
N GLY A 1070 -67.82 -28.87 12.02
CA GLY A 1070 -66.42 -28.75 11.62
C GLY A 1070 -65.67 -27.92 12.63
N PHE A 1071 -64.52 -28.41 13.08
CA PHE A 1071 -63.66 -27.78 14.07
C PHE A 1071 -62.37 -27.36 13.39
N GLY A 1072 -62.40 -26.22 12.68
CA GLY A 1072 -61.18 -25.54 12.24
C GLY A 1072 -60.47 -24.86 13.41
N PHE A 1073 -59.15 -25.00 13.51
CA PHE A 1073 -58.32 -24.33 14.51
C PHE A 1073 -57.03 -23.82 13.85
N VAL A 1074 -56.79 -22.52 13.95
CA VAL A 1074 -55.57 -21.86 13.45
C VAL A 1074 -54.80 -21.34 14.66
N ILE A 1075 -53.52 -21.69 14.78
CA ILE A 1075 -52.54 -21.05 15.65
C ILE A 1075 -51.60 -20.28 14.74
N SER A 1076 -51.35 -19.03 15.06
CA SER A 1076 -50.30 -18.25 14.41
C SER A 1076 -49.54 -17.53 15.51
N ASP A 1077 -48.22 -17.73 15.51
CA ASP A 1077 -47.24 -16.86 16.17
C ASP A 1077 -46.51 -16.08 15.08
N GLN A 1078 -46.22 -14.82 15.36
CA GLN A 1078 -45.51 -13.89 14.49
C GLN A 1078 -44.66 -13.04 15.43
N ASP A 1079 -43.39 -13.39 15.56
CA ASP A 1079 -42.39 -12.64 16.29
C ASP A 1079 -41.45 -11.98 15.26
N ALA A 1080 -40.91 -10.83 15.65
CA ALA A 1080 -40.04 -10.02 14.80
C ALA A 1080 -39.27 -9.09 15.73
N ASP A 1081 -38.02 -9.39 16.00
CA ASP A 1081 -37.11 -8.56 16.78
C ASP A 1081 -36.13 -7.84 15.83
N VAL A 1082 -35.74 -6.61 16.20
CA VAL A 1082 -34.78 -5.80 15.43
C VAL A 1082 -33.94 -5.09 16.47
N ASP A 1083 -32.69 -5.50 16.58
CA ASP A 1083 -31.71 -4.91 17.47
C ASP A 1083 -30.68 -4.13 16.63
N ASN A 1084 -30.33 -2.94 17.10
CA ASN A 1084 -29.48 -2.00 16.41
C ASN A 1084 -28.66 -1.31 17.50
N ASP A 1085 -27.53 -1.94 17.80
CA ASP A 1085 -26.54 -1.49 18.75
C ASP A 1085 -25.37 -0.91 17.94
N GLY A 1086 -24.67 0.07 18.50
CA GLY A 1086 -23.58 0.72 17.77
C GLY A 1086 -22.95 1.81 18.62
N ASP A 1087 -21.65 1.67 18.86
CA ASP A 1087 -20.84 2.67 19.51
C ASP A 1087 -20.09 3.47 18.43
N ALA A 1088 -20.05 4.80 18.59
CA ALA A 1088 -19.40 5.68 17.61
C ALA A 1088 -18.66 6.76 18.38
N ASP A 1089 -17.34 6.75 18.24
CA ASP A 1089 -16.45 7.75 18.82
C ASP A 1089 -15.80 8.53 17.68
N ALA A 1090 -15.92 9.86 17.74
CA ALA A 1090 -15.28 10.77 16.80
C ALA A 1090 -14.46 11.75 17.62
N GLU A 1091 -13.14 11.66 17.50
CA GLU A 1091 -12.22 12.55 18.17
C GLU A 1091 -11.68 13.61 17.20
N THR A 1092 -11.56 14.82 17.71
CA THR A 1092 -10.80 15.89 17.07
C THR A 1092 -9.80 16.27 18.15
N GLY A 1093 -8.63 15.63 18.15
CA GLY A 1093 -7.59 15.72 19.18
C GLY A 1093 -7.14 17.14 19.57
N ASP A 1094 -6.31 17.23 20.61
CA ASP A 1094 -5.74 18.49 21.12
C ASP A 1094 -4.57 18.93 20.20
N ASN A 1095 -4.84 19.64 19.09
CA ASN A 1095 -3.76 20.19 18.23
C ASN A 1095 -2.90 21.20 19.02
N ASP A 1096 -1.57 21.00 19.07
CA ASP A 1096 -0.62 21.93 19.66
C ASP A 1096 0.12 22.67 18.54
N ALA A 1097 0.08 24.00 18.57
CA ALA A 1097 0.76 24.85 17.60
C ALA A 1097 1.62 25.83 18.39
N THR A 1098 2.92 25.60 18.38
CA THR A 1098 3.94 26.37 19.11
C THR A 1098 4.77 27.22 18.18
#